data_AF-A0A084SL03-F1
#
_entry.id   AF-A0A084SL03-F1
#
_cell.length_a   1.000
_cell.length_b   1.000
_cell.length_c   1.000
_cell.angle_alpha   90.00
_cell.angle_beta   90.00
_cell.angle_gamma   90.00
#
_symmetry.space_group_name_H-M   'P 1'
#
loop_
_entity.id
_entity.type
_entity.pdbx_description
1 polymer ?
#
loop_
_entity_poly.entity_id
_entity_poly.type
_entity_poly.pdbx_seq_one_letter_code
_entity_poly.pdbx_strand_id
1 'polypeptide(L)'
;MATYDARRGYDANLTARDYTELLQKVRTPPPEGALWLVLAPRRYGKTWTLRELEHRLGASACYLELRLPSDKKTWSSSKKVKPEGFWLLDEISGLIETGDEATSLNAAQAFLSRCEKLRSARTSVILALTPRELHHLQRADGGNGRISFKSILRLDPLAPPEAAKLARTSEAHEVLAQVPPDWRRTPFLLELLFEVDERARKQGVPLARKLLKTVLDASETTQHRYFHHVFWDALTEGHQGLLHAIVRSEAVDSRSCEPLVDAGLVEEDAATGRLRIADPVLAARLSPLRIHHLSDIHVGPKSAQSIDAKEAGLLAEALDPGLVRESYLSHLEGLRRSGKAPHVIIISGDLTEWATKEQCQEARNWLDRLPPLLEPHVLLGEDAQRILLVGGNHDVDWSQTRGGLQPARHQNFADFFHGYAHPHLEVPPADRKLEPIEWPDLGITVLLLGTSELGGQIEEEREHYNLLQELAKLPKVPTKEQREKADKLATDAARIDPGLVEDRDLRRVSTHHWKDSLPVRISVMHHPPSPLPSTEVARYSGLLNAGAVKQVLMEKGFCLVLCGHVHTGWFAEERWLNHSGGRTLRIAAAPSLGSREISANNGFNLVEVFRDRDRNGLPKYQVRIRRYVRQGDLGWEVHADQLGPFLLGA
;
A
#
# COMPACT_ATOMS: atom_id res chain seq x y z
N MET A 1 -35.98 12.35 -12.15
CA MET A 1 -35.44 11.30 -11.25
C MET A 1 -34.00 11.02 -11.63
N ALA A 2 -33.15 10.60 -10.69
CA ALA A 2 -31.80 10.16 -11.03
C ALA A 2 -31.87 8.87 -11.87
N THR A 3 -31.09 8.80 -12.94
CA THR A 3 -31.05 7.60 -13.79
C THR A 3 -30.46 6.44 -13.02
N TYR A 4 -29.44 6.72 -12.19
CA TYR A 4 -28.74 5.75 -11.36
C TYR A 4 -29.02 5.98 -9.88
N ASP A 5 -29.17 4.88 -9.12
CA ASP A 5 -29.30 4.91 -7.67
C ASP A 5 -28.85 3.55 -7.13
N ALA A 6 -27.67 3.52 -6.49
CA ALA A 6 -27.10 2.28 -5.97
C ALA A 6 -27.93 1.63 -4.85
N ARG A 7 -28.94 2.33 -4.32
CA ARG A 7 -29.85 1.82 -3.28
C ARG A 7 -31.19 1.38 -3.82
N ARG A 8 -31.42 1.49 -5.13
CA ARG A 8 -32.69 1.13 -5.74
C ARG A 8 -33.08 -0.31 -5.37
N GLY A 9 -34.36 -0.48 -5.04
CA GLY A 9 -34.95 -1.80 -4.90
C GLY A 9 -34.94 -2.56 -6.23
N TYR A 10 -35.27 -3.84 -6.18
CA TYR A 10 -35.36 -4.65 -7.38
C TYR A 10 -36.35 -4.08 -8.41
N ASP A 11 -35.92 -4.03 -9.67
CA ASP A 11 -36.74 -3.72 -10.84
C ASP A 11 -36.36 -4.68 -11.97
N ALA A 12 -37.33 -5.46 -12.45
CA ALA A 12 -37.11 -6.48 -13.48
C ALA A 12 -36.56 -5.89 -14.78
N ASN A 13 -36.87 -4.62 -15.09
CA ASN A 13 -36.36 -3.96 -16.30
C ASN A 13 -34.88 -3.58 -16.21
N LEU A 14 -34.32 -3.62 -14.99
CA LEU A 14 -32.93 -3.28 -14.71
C LEU A 14 -32.09 -4.53 -14.42
N THR A 15 -32.67 -5.73 -14.54
CA THR A 15 -31.94 -6.98 -14.37
C THR A 15 -30.92 -7.15 -15.50
N ALA A 16 -29.64 -7.03 -15.14
CA ALA A 16 -28.54 -7.19 -16.08
C ALA A 16 -28.09 -8.66 -16.26
N ARG A 17 -28.12 -9.42 -15.16
CA ARG A 17 -27.60 -10.80 -15.08
C ARG A 17 -28.47 -11.79 -15.85
N ASP A 18 -27.83 -12.76 -16.49
CA ASP A 18 -28.52 -13.94 -17.00
C ASP A 18 -28.65 -15.01 -15.90
N TYR A 19 -29.89 -15.23 -15.45
CA TYR A 19 -30.19 -16.23 -14.42
C TYR A 19 -30.70 -17.55 -14.99
N THR A 20 -30.56 -17.80 -16.29
CA THR A 20 -31.10 -19.00 -16.93
C THR A 20 -30.52 -20.28 -16.32
N GLU A 21 -29.20 -20.37 -16.17
CA GLU A 21 -28.56 -21.54 -15.57
C GLU A 21 -28.92 -21.67 -14.07
N LEU A 22 -28.92 -20.55 -13.33
CA LEU A 22 -29.32 -20.54 -11.93
C LEU A 22 -30.74 -21.06 -11.74
N LEU A 23 -31.67 -20.61 -12.58
CA LEU A 23 -33.07 -21.03 -12.58
C LEU A 23 -33.23 -22.52 -12.87
N GLN A 24 -32.42 -23.07 -13.78
CA GLN A 24 -32.39 -24.50 -14.05
C GLN A 24 -31.87 -25.29 -12.85
N LYS A 25 -30.77 -24.84 -12.21
CA LYS A 25 -30.20 -25.48 -11.02
C LYS A 25 -31.18 -25.50 -9.86
N VAL A 26 -31.81 -24.37 -9.52
CA VAL A 26 -32.69 -24.32 -8.33
C VAL A 26 -33.97 -25.14 -8.48
N ARG A 27 -34.36 -25.50 -9.72
CA ARG A 27 -35.50 -26.39 -9.99
C ARG A 27 -35.20 -27.85 -9.69
N THR A 28 -33.93 -28.24 -9.61
CA THR A 28 -33.55 -29.57 -9.12
C THR A 28 -33.32 -29.50 -7.61
N PRO A 29 -33.53 -30.62 -6.88
CA PRO A 29 -33.14 -30.68 -5.48
C PRO A 29 -31.64 -30.41 -5.33
N PRO A 30 -31.19 -29.76 -4.22
CA PRO A 30 -29.77 -29.61 -3.95
C PRO A 30 -29.11 -31.01 -3.93
N PRO A 31 -27.93 -31.17 -4.56
CA PRO A 31 -27.27 -32.47 -4.69
C PRO A 31 -27.00 -33.11 -3.33
N GLU A 32 -26.68 -32.28 -2.34
CA GLU A 32 -26.45 -32.64 -0.95
C GLU A 32 -27.01 -31.55 -0.02
N GLY A 33 -27.34 -31.88 1.23
CA GLY A 33 -27.87 -30.90 2.18
C GLY A 33 -29.31 -30.46 1.94
N ALA A 34 -29.85 -29.68 2.88
CA ALA A 34 -31.27 -29.36 2.97
C ALA A 34 -31.73 -28.20 2.07
N LEU A 35 -30.80 -27.42 1.51
CA LEU A 35 -31.12 -26.17 0.80
C LEU A 35 -30.05 -25.79 -0.24
N TRP A 36 -30.44 -24.91 -1.17
CA TRP A 36 -29.53 -24.18 -2.05
C TRP A 36 -29.02 -22.91 -1.36
N LEU A 37 -27.74 -22.59 -1.54
CA LEU A 37 -27.03 -21.51 -0.83
C LEU A 37 -26.49 -20.48 -1.82
N VAL A 38 -27.15 -19.32 -1.97
CA VAL A 38 -26.62 -18.19 -2.74
C VAL A 38 -25.63 -17.43 -1.87
N LEU A 39 -24.33 -17.73 -2.02
CA LEU A 39 -23.27 -17.15 -1.20
C LEU A 39 -22.66 -15.93 -1.89
N ALA A 40 -22.75 -14.77 -1.24
CA ALA A 40 -22.05 -13.56 -1.66
C ALA A 40 -21.95 -12.57 -0.47
N PRO A 41 -21.05 -11.58 -0.49
CA PRO A 41 -21.04 -10.54 0.53
C PRO A 41 -22.32 -9.68 0.47
N ARG A 42 -22.45 -8.76 1.44
CA ARG A 42 -23.46 -7.70 1.34
C ARG A 42 -23.22 -6.87 0.07
N ARG A 43 -24.27 -6.23 -0.46
CA ARG A 43 -24.20 -5.37 -1.66
C ARG A 43 -23.77 -6.06 -2.96
N TYR A 44 -23.63 -7.38 -3.00
CA TYR A 44 -23.26 -8.12 -4.21
C TYR A 44 -24.43 -8.44 -5.17
N GLY A 45 -25.66 -8.10 -4.78
CA GLY A 45 -26.87 -8.34 -5.58
C GLY A 45 -27.71 -9.56 -5.15
N LYS A 46 -27.47 -10.15 -3.97
CA LYS A 46 -28.23 -11.29 -3.43
C LYS A 46 -29.75 -11.10 -3.45
N THR A 47 -30.22 -9.98 -2.90
CA THR A 47 -31.64 -9.63 -2.88
C THR A 47 -32.23 -9.54 -4.28
N TRP A 48 -31.48 -8.95 -5.22
CA TRP A 48 -31.89 -8.86 -6.63
C TRP A 48 -31.96 -10.25 -7.28
N THR A 49 -30.99 -11.12 -7.02
CA THR A 49 -31.02 -12.52 -7.48
C THR A 49 -32.29 -13.23 -6.99
N LEU A 50 -32.60 -13.14 -5.70
CA LEU A 50 -33.79 -13.80 -5.15
C LEU A 50 -35.09 -13.20 -5.70
N ARG A 51 -35.18 -11.89 -5.86
CA ARG A 51 -36.37 -11.25 -6.43
C ARG A 51 -36.57 -11.57 -7.91
N GLU A 52 -35.50 -11.70 -8.68
CA GLU A 52 -35.59 -12.17 -10.06
C GLU A 52 -36.06 -13.64 -10.13
N LEU A 53 -35.55 -14.50 -9.24
CA LEU A 53 -36.04 -15.88 -9.14
C LEU A 53 -37.53 -15.90 -8.78
N GLU A 54 -37.97 -15.08 -7.82
CA GLU A 54 -39.39 -14.92 -7.47
C GLU A 54 -40.22 -14.54 -8.70
N HIS A 55 -39.77 -13.53 -9.44
CA HIS A 55 -40.42 -13.05 -10.65
C HIS A 55 -40.56 -14.15 -11.70
N ARG A 56 -39.50 -14.93 -11.97
CA ARG A 56 -39.50 -15.99 -12.99
C ARG A 56 -40.21 -17.27 -12.57
N LEU A 57 -40.24 -17.58 -11.27
CA LEU A 57 -40.93 -18.75 -10.72
C LEU A 57 -42.43 -18.47 -10.47
N GLY A 58 -42.82 -17.20 -10.44
CA GLY A 58 -44.22 -16.77 -10.31
C GLY A 58 -44.85 -17.23 -9.00
N ALA A 59 -46.11 -17.66 -9.06
CA ALA A 59 -46.91 -18.03 -7.88
C ALA A 59 -46.38 -19.25 -7.09
N SER A 60 -45.38 -19.96 -7.60
CA SER A 60 -44.74 -21.07 -6.90
C SER A 60 -43.63 -20.62 -5.95
N ALA A 61 -43.20 -19.36 -6.01
CA ALA A 61 -42.15 -18.81 -5.17
C ALA A 61 -42.68 -17.79 -4.15
N CYS A 62 -41.99 -17.67 -3.03
CA CYS A 62 -42.28 -16.67 -1.99
C CYS A 62 -40.96 -16.12 -1.44
N TYR A 63 -40.68 -14.85 -1.70
CA TYR A 63 -39.56 -14.13 -1.10
C TYR A 63 -39.90 -13.66 0.30
N LEU A 64 -38.94 -13.83 1.23
CA LEU A 64 -39.00 -13.31 2.59
C LEU A 64 -37.68 -12.65 2.99
N GLU A 65 -37.76 -11.47 3.62
CA GLU A 65 -36.64 -10.81 4.26
C GLU A 65 -36.69 -11.05 5.78
N LEU A 66 -35.87 -11.97 6.28
CA LEU A 66 -35.99 -12.48 7.65
C LEU A 66 -35.57 -11.49 8.75
N ARG A 67 -35.18 -10.27 8.41
CA ARG A 67 -35.08 -9.15 9.36
C ARG A 67 -36.45 -8.61 9.77
N LEU A 68 -37.44 -8.70 8.89
CA LEU A 68 -38.76 -8.13 9.12
C LEU A 68 -39.59 -9.06 10.02
N PRO A 69 -40.20 -8.54 11.12
CA PRO A 69 -41.03 -9.36 12.00
C PRO A 69 -42.21 -10.05 11.30
N SER A 70 -42.82 -9.40 10.31
CA SER A 70 -43.89 -9.96 9.48
C SER A 70 -43.44 -11.21 8.74
N ASP A 71 -42.21 -11.20 8.25
CA ASP A 71 -41.66 -12.24 7.39
C ASP A 71 -41.19 -13.42 8.23
N LYS A 72 -40.65 -13.15 9.44
CA LYS A 72 -40.41 -14.20 10.45
C LYS A 72 -41.71 -14.95 10.80
N LYS A 73 -42.81 -14.22 11.04
CA LYS A 73 -44.12 -14.83 11.34
C LYS A 73 -44.64 -15.65 10.15
N THR A 74 -44.47 -15.12 8.94
CA THR A 74 -44.85 -15.81 7.70
C THR A 74 -44.06 -17.11 7.55
N TRP A 75 -42.74 -17.03 7.70
CA TRP A 75 -41.84 -18.17 7.71
C TRP A 75 -42.30 -19.22 8.70
N SER A 76 -42.61 -18.86 9.95
CA SER A 76 -43.05 -19.82 10.98
C SER A 76 -44.35 -20.55 10.63
N SER A 77 -45.28 -19.90 9.92
CA SER A 77 -46.64 -20.40 9.70
C SER A 77 -46.80 -21.48 8.62
N SER A 78 -45.84 -21.62 7.70
CA SER A 78 -45.90 -22.54 6.54
C SER A 78 -47.07 -22.35 5.56
N LYS A 79 -47.96 -21.36 5.73
CA LYS A 79 -49.23 -21.31 4.99
C LYS A 79 -49.18 -20.75 3.55
N LYS A 80 -48.05 -20.20 3.10
CA LYS A 80 -48.01 -19.43 1.83
C LYS A 80 -47.51 -20.19 0.60
N VAL A 81 -46.73 -21.26 0.74
CA VAL A 81 -46.10 -21.93 -0.41
C VAL A 81 -46.78 -23.28 -0.65
N LYS A 82 -47.19 -23.54 -1.90
CA LYS A 82 -47.78 -24.82 -2.32
C LYS A 82 -46.75 -25.95 -2.17
N PRO A 83 -47.17 -27.23 -2.01
CA PRO A 83 -46.26 -28.35 -2.19
C PRO A 83 -45.50 -28.19 -3.51
N GLU A 84 -44.20 -28.53 -3.52
CA GLU A 84 -43.31 -28.34 -4.68
C GLU A 84 -42.98 -26.87 -5.04
N GLY A 85 -43.27 -25.93 -4.14
CA GLY A 85 -42.89 -24.52 -4.29
C GLY A 85 -41.49 -24.16 -3.77
N PHE A 86 -41.18 -22.87 -3.79
CA PHE A 86 -39.86 -22.30 -3.49
C PHE A 86 -39.93 -21.24 -2.39
N TRP A 87 -39.16 -21.41 -1.32
CA TRP A 87 -38.87 -20.35 -0.36
C TRP A 87 -37.57 -19.65 -0.74
N LEU A 88 -37.65 -18.33 -0.93
CA LEU A 88 -36.51 -17.49 -1.28
C LEU A 88 -36.19 -16.60 -0.08
N LEU A 89 -35.18 -16.98 0.70
CA LEU A 89 -34.92 -16.40 2.01
C LEU A 89 -33.70 -15.48 1.95
N ASP A 90 -33.83 -14.28 2.48
CA ASP A 90 -32.74 -13.29 2.59
C ASP A 90 -32.56 -12.86 4.05
N GLU A 91 -31.38 -12.30 4.36
CA GLU A 91 -31.12 -11.60 5.61
C GLU A 91 -31.39 -12.45 6.89
N ILE A 92 -30.89 -13.70 6.88
CA ILE A 92 -31.11 -14.68 7.96
C ILE A 92 -30.50 -14.28 9.31
N SER A 93 -29.51 -13.40 9.32
CA SER A 93 -28.98 -12.78 10.55
C SER A 93 -30.07 -12.25 11.47
N GLY A 94 -31.19 -11.74 10.92
CA GLY A 94 -32.34 -11.34 11.73
C GLY A 94 -32.94 -12.47 12.59
N LEU A 95 -32.75 -13.73 12.21
CA LEU A 95 -33.24 -14.92 12.91
C LEU A 95 -32.16 -15.58 13.79
N ILE A 96 -30.93 -15.67 13.28
CA ILE A 96 -29.89 -16.50 13.89
C ILE A 96 -28.84 -15.72 14.68
N GLU A 97 -28.70 -14.41 14.47
CA GLU A 97 -27.76 -13.61 15.25
C GLU A 97 -28.48 -13.00 16.45
N THR A 98 -28.08 -13.45 17.64
CA THR A 98 -28.51 -12.88 18.91
C THR A 98 -27.28 -12.38 19.68
N GLY A 99 -27.49 -11.65 20.79
CA GLY A 99 -26.39 -11.20 21.64
C GLY A 99 -25.64 -12.34 22.34
N ASP A 100 -26.16 -13.57 22.31
CA ASP A 100 -25.62 -14.74 22.97
C ASP A 100 -25.30 -15.85 21.95
N GLU A 101 -24.11 -16.46 22.06
CA GLU A 101 -23.65 -17.45 21.08
C GLU A 101 -24.46 -18.74 21.14
N ALA A 102 -24.81 -19.21 22.34
CA ALA A 102 -25.58 -20.45 22.53
C ALA A 102 -27.00 -20.32 21.95
N THR A 103 -27.66 -19.20 22.21
CA THR A 103 -28.98 -18.87 21.64
C THR A 103 -28.92 -18.78 20.12
N SER A 104 -27.88 -18.16 19.58
CA SER A 104 -27.66 -18.05 18.12
C SER A 104 -27.49 -19.43 17.48
N LEU A 105 -26.70 -20.32 18.11
CA LEU A 105 -26.49 -21.69 17.64
C LEU A 105 -27.80 -22.50 17.65
N ASN A 106 -28.59 -22.40 18.73
CA ASN A 106 -29.89 -23.07 18.85
C ASN A 106 -30.88 -22.58 17.78
N ALA A 107 -30.91 -21.26 17.52
CA ALA A 107 -31.76 -20.67 16.48
C ALA A 107 -31.36 -21.17 15.07
N ALA A 108 -30.06 -21.22 14.78
CA ALA A 108 -29.53 -21.76 13.53
C ALA A 108 -29.83 -23.27 13.37
N GLN A 109 -29.71 -24.07 14.43
CA GLN A 109 -30.10 -25.48 14.41
C GLN A 109 -31.59 -25.68 14.12
N ALA A 110 -32.45 -24.90 14.79
CA ALA A 110 -33.89 -24.94 14.57
C ALA A 110 -34.25 -24.54 13.13
N PHE A 111 -33.56 -23.55 12.57
CA PHE A 111 -33.69 -23.17 11.17
C PHE A 111 -33.33 -24.33 10.23
N LEU A 112 -32.17 -24.96 10.41
CA LEU A 112 -31.72 -26.08 9.55
C LEU A 112 -32.67 -27.28 9.62
N SER A 113 -33.11 -27.66 10.82
CA SER A 113 -34.09 -28.74 10.98
C SER A 113 -35.44 -28.42 10.31
N ARG A 114 -35.81 -27.16 10.22
CA ARG A 114 -37.01 -26.75 9.48
C ARG A 114 -36.79 -26.85 7.96
N CYS A 115 -35.65 -26.43 7.45
CA CYS A 115 -35.31 -26.57 6.04
C CYS A 115 -35.31 -28.04 5.60
N GLU A 116 -34.77 -28.93 6.44
CA GLU A 116 -34.79 -30.37 6.20
C GLU A 116 -36.22 -30.92 6.09
N LYS A 117 -37.11 -30.54 7.02
CA LYS A 117 -38.54 -30.91 6.95
C LYS A 117 -39.22 -30.40 5.67
N LEU A 118 -38.93 -29.17 5.25
CA LEU A 118 -39.46 -28.61 4.00
C LEU A 118 -38.94 -29.38 2.78
N ARG A 119 -37.66 -29.76 2.75
CA ARG A 119 -37.09 -30.61 1.70
C ARG A 119 -37.77 -31.98 1.64
N SER A 120 -38.02 -32.62 2.78
CA SER A 120 -38.79 -33.88 2.83
C SER A 120 -40.22 -33.73 2.27
N ALA A 121 -40.81 -32.54 2.41
CA ALA A 121 -42.09 -32.18 1.81
C ALA A 121 -41.98 -31.67 0.35
N ARG A 122 -40.86 -31.96 -0.33
CA ARG A 122 -40.54 -31.53 -1.71
C ARG A 122 -40.57 -30.01 -1.93
N THR A 123 -40.46 -29.22 -0.87
CA THR A 123 -40.38 -27.76 -0.98
C THR A 123 -38.91 -27.34 -1.03
N SER A 124 -38.53 -26.57 -2.05
CA SER A 124 -37.16 -26.08 -2.20
C SER A 124 -36.94 -24.83 -1.36
N VAL A 125 -35.82 -24.78 -0.65
CA VAL A 125 -35.36 -23.58 0.07
C VAL A 125 -34.11 -23.07 -0.62
N ILE A 126 -34.13 -21.80 -1.03
CA ILE A 126 -32.99 -21.08 -1.58
C ILE A 126 -32.69 -19.94 -0.61
N LEU A 127 -31.54 -20.01 0.03
CA LEU A 127 -31.12 -19.05 1.03
C LEU A 127 -30.00 -18.19 0.46
N ALA A 128 -30.15 -16.87 0.50
CA ALA A 128 -29.04 -15.96 0.28
C ALA A 128 -28.37 -15.61 1.61
N LEU A 129 -27.04 -15.68 1.64
CA LEU A 129 -26.27 -15.49 2.87
C LEU A 129 -24.88 -14.93 2.61
N THR A 130 -24.28 -14.37 3.66
CA THR A 130 -22.89 -13.91 3.73
C THR A 130 -21.94 -15.01 4.20
N PRO A 131 -20.61 -14.90 3.98
CA PRO A 131 -19.65 -15.84 4.55
C PRO A 131 -19.78 -16.03 6.07
N ARG A 132 -20.09 -14.96 6.81
CA ARG A 132 -20.37 -15.03 8.26
C ARG A 132 -21.60 -15.87 8.58
N GLU A 133 -22.71 -15.64 7.89
CA GLU A 133 -23.93 -16.42 8.08
C GLU A 133 -23.71 -17.90 7.70
N LEU A 134 -22.91 -18.19 6.66
CA LEU A 134 -22.51 -19.56 6.31
C LEU A 134 -21.77 -20.23 7.46
N HIS A 135 -20.78 -19.54 8.02
CA HIS A 135 -19.98 -20.03 9.13
C HIS A 135 -20.85 -20.39 10.34
N HIS A 136 -21.82 -19.54 10.68
CA HIS A 136 -22.77 -19.83 11.76
C HIS A 136 -23.63 -21.07 11.47
N LEU A 137 -24.13 -21.20 10.24
CA LEU A 137 -24.92 -22.38 9.86
C LEU A 137 -24.09 -23.67 9.85
N GLN A 138 -22.82 -23.62 9.43
CA GLN A 138 -21.92 -24.79 9.46
C GLN A 138 -21.64 -25.25 10.89
N ARG A 139 -21.38 -24.31 11.81
CA ARG A 139 -21.22 -24.61 13.24
C ARG A 139 -22.48 -25.23 13.83
N ALA A 140 -23.65 -24.69 13.48
CA ALA A 140 -24.95 -25.22 13.89
C ALA A 140 -25.23 -26.60 13.29
N ASP A 141 -24.80 -26.83 12.05
CA ASP A 141 -24.99 -28.11 11.38
C ASP A 141 -24.22 -29.22 12.11
N GLY A 142 -23.01 -28.94 12.60
CA GLY A 142 -22.21 -29.89 13.37
C GLY A 142 -21.82 -31.15 12.57
N GLY A 143 -21.76 -31.04 11.25
CA GLY A 143 -21.47 -32.16 10.35
C GLY A 143 -22.65 -33.11 10.07
N ASN A 144 -23.88 -32.73 10.42
CA ASN A 144 -25.08 -33.54 10.11
C ASN A 144 -25.44 -33.56 8.62
N GLY A 145 -24.67 -32.87 7.77
CA GLY A 145 -24.82 -32.89 6.32
C GLY A 145 -26.04 -32.12 5.83
N ARG A 146 -26.63 -31.23 6.66
CA ARG A 146 -27.73 -30.34 6.22
C ARG A 146 -27.21 -29.16 5.42
N ILE A 147 -25.93 -28.82 5.56
CA ILE A 147 -25.21 -27.87 4.71
C ILE A 147 -24.19 -28.62 3.87
N SER A 148 -24.19 -28.40 2.55
CA SER A 148 -23.16 -28.92 1.65
C SER A 148 -22.61 -27.81 0.76
N PHE A 149 -21.29 -27.79 0.60
CA PHE A 149 -20.59 -26.87 -0.31
C PHE A 149 -20.96 -27.12 -1.77
N LYS A 150 -21.38 -28.35 -2.15
CA LYS A 150 -21.87 -28.66 -3.50
C LYS A 150 -23.20 -27.97 -3.83
N SER A 151 -23.88 -27.46 -2.80
CA SER A 151 -25.15 -26.73 -2.94
C SER A 151 -24.96 -25.21 -2.89
N ILE A 152 -23.70 -24.74 -2.92
CA ILE A 152 -23.39 -23.32 -3.06
C ILE A 152 -23.58 -22.89 -4.53
N LEU A 153 -24.40 -21.86 -4.69
CA LEU A 153 -24.65 -21.16 -5.94
C LEU A 153 -23.84 -19.85 -5.89
N ARG A 154 -22.66 -19.89 -6.52
CA ARG A 154 -21.78 -18.72 -6.63
C ARG A 154 -22.45 -17.65 -7.49
N LEU A 155 -22.31 -16.39 -7.09
CA LEU A 155 -22.64 -15.26 -7.95
C LEU A 155 -21.37 -14.79 -8.63
N ASP A 156 -21.19 -15.18 -9.89
CA ASP A 156 -20.02 -14.77 -10.65
C ASP A 156 -19.97 -13.24 -10.82
N PRO A 157 -18.79 -12.64 -11.06
CA PRO A 157 -18.70 -11.26 -11.52
C PRO A 157 -19.58 -11.04 -12.76
N LEU A 158 -20.10 -9.82 -12.93
CA LEU A 158 -20.84 -9.49 -14.15
C LEU A 158 -19.96 -9.73 -15.38
N ALA A 159 -20.50 -10.48 -16.34
CA ALA A 159 -19.86 -10.60 -17.65
C ALA A 159 -19.88 -9.24 -18.37
N PRO A 160 -18.96 -8.96 -19.30
CA PRO A 160 -18.93 -7.69 -20.01
C PRO A 160 -20.27 -7.26 -20.65
N PRO A 161 -21.05 -8.16 -21.28
CA PRO A 161 -22.38 -7.81 -21.79
C PRO A 161 -23.38 -7.44 -20.69
N GLU A 162 -23.29 -8.06 -19.51
CA GLU A 162 -24.16 -7.75 -18.37
C GLU A 162 -23.81 -6.38 -17.78
N ALA A 163 -22.51 -6.09 -17.60
CA ALA A 163 -22.06 -4.77 -17.18
C ALA A 163 -22.50 -3.67 -18.17
N ALA A 164 -22.45 -3.94 -19.48
CA ALA A 164 -22.91 -3.02 -20.50
C ALA A 164 -24.43 -2.73 -20.41
N LYS A 165 -25.27 -3.69 -20.02
CA LYS A 165 -26.71 -3.46 -19.82
C LYS A 165 -27.00 -2.47 -18.69
N LEU A 166 -26.12 -2.38 -17.68
CA LEU A 166 -26.27 -1.39 -16.60
C LEU A 166 -25.91 0.02 -17.05
N ALA A 167 -25.10 0.18 -18.10
CA ALA A 167 -24.75 1.48 -18.67
C ALA A 167 -25.89 2.05 -19.54
N ARG A 168 -26.99 2.46 -18.91
CA ARG A 168 -28.21 2.96 -19.58
C ARG A 168 -28.11 4.27 -20.37
N THR A 169 -26.93 4.90 -20.43
CA THR A 169 -26.70 6.22 -21.06
C THR A 169 -25.39 6.19 -21.84
N SER A 170 -25.23 7.08 -22.83
CA SER A 170 -23.97 7.24 -23.57
C SER A 170 -22.79 7.52 -22.64
N GLU A 171 -23.02 8.38 -21.65
CA GLU A 171 -22.01 8.80 -20.68
C GLU A 171 -21.58 7.62 -19.79
N ALA A 172 -22.52 6.79 -19.35
CA ALA A 172 -22.19 5.60 -18.58
C ALA A 172 -21.38 4.58 -19.40
N HIS A 173 -21.60 4.46 -20.71
CA HIS A 173 -20.77 3.62 -21.57
C HIS A 173 -19.33 4.15 -21.69
N GLU A 174 -19.15 5.48 -21.81
CA GLU A 174 -17.82 6.10 -21.79
C GLU A 174 -17.07 5.80 -20.49
N VAL A 175 -17.77 5.92 -19.37
CA VAL A 175 -17.22 5.63 -18.05
C VAL A 175 -16.87 4.14 -17.92
N LEU A 176 -17.80 3.26 -18.31
CA LEU A 176 -17.59 1.80 -18.25
C LEU A 176 -16.34 1.39 -19.03
N ALA A 177 -16.06 2.02 -20.17
CA ALA A 177 -14.88 1.75 -20.99
C ALA A 177 -13.55 2.10 -20.28
N GLN A 178 -13.55 3.14 -19.44
CA GLN A 178 -12.35 3.66 -18.76
C GLN A 178 -12.06 2.95 -17.42
N VAL A 179 -13.07 2.33 -16.82
CA VAL A 179 -13.00 1.77 -15.47
C VAL A 179 -12.36 0.38 -15.46
N PRO A 180 -11.46 0.05 -14.51
CA PRO A 180 -10.81 -1.26 -14.46
C PRO A 180 -11.83 -2.43 -14.36
N PRO A 181 -11.52 -3.62 -14.91
CA PRO A 181 -12.42 -4.77 -14.87
C PRO A 181 -12.95 -5.13 -13.47
N ASP A 182 -12.12 -5.00 -12.43
CA ASP A 182 -12.49 -5.34 -11.05
C ASP A 182 -13.62 -4.46 -10.49
N TRP A 183 -13.83 -3.26 -11.04
CA TRP A 183 -14.94 -2.36 -10.69
C TRP A 183 -16.24 -2.70 -11.40
N ARG A 184 -16.21 -3.55 -12.43
CA ARG A 184 -17.38 -3.98 -13.21
C ARG A 184 -18.05 -5.21 -12.62
N ARG A 185 -17.54 -5.76 -11.51
CA ARG A 185 -17.90 -7.07 -10.98
C ARG A 185 -19.31 -7.14 -10.42
N THR A 186 -19.81 -6.06 -9.81
CA THR A 186 -21.08 -6.07 -9.09
C THR A 186 -22.04 -4.99 -9.59
N PRO A 187 -23.36 -5.27 -9.62
CA PRO A 187 -24.35 -4.26 -9.99
C PRO A 187 -24.29 -3.02 -9.09
N PHE A 188 -24.06 -3.21 -7.78
CA PHE A 188 -24.01 -2.10 -6.83
C PHE A 188 -22.87 -1.13 -7.13
N LEU A 189 -21.66 -1.64 -7.36
CA LEU A 189 -20.50 -0.78 -7.62
C LEU A 189 -20.66 -0.03 -8.94
N LEU A 190 -21.19 -0.67 -9.98
CA LEU A 190 -21.48 0.00 -11.25
C LEU A 190 -22.56 1.07 -11.13
N GLU A 191 -23.68 0.78 -10.45
CA GLU A 191 -24.72 1.77 -10.17
C GLU A 191 -24.18 2.96 -9.37
N LEU A 192 -23.37 2.72 -8.34
CA LEU A 192 -22.76 3.79 -7.54
C LEU A 192 -21.81 4.64 -8.39
N LEU A 193 -21.05 3.99 -9.25
CA LEU A 193 -20.10 4.64 -10.12
C LEU A 193 -20.79 5.52 -11.17
N PHE A 194 -21.87 5.05 -11.78
CA PHE A 194 -22.71 5.86 -12.68
C PHE A 194 -23.48 6.96 -11.95
N GLU A 195 -23.95 6.72 -10.71
CA GLU A 195 -24.59 7.74 -9.87
C GLU A 195 -23.65 8.89 -9.55
N VAL A 196 -22.39 8.59 -9.21
CA VAL A 196 -21.35 9.59 -8.91
C VAL A 196 -21.00 10.41 -10.16
N ASP A 197 -20.81 9.75 -11.31
CA ASP A 197 -20.54 10.44 -12.58
C ASP A 197 -21.73 11.33 -13.00
N GLU A 198 -22.97 10.81 -12.96
CA GLU A 198 -24.18 11.54 -13.29
C GLU A 198 -24.31 12.82 -12.44
N ARG A 199 -24.01 12.71 -11.13
CA ARG A 199 -24.05 13.85 -10.20
C ARG A 199 -22.97 14.88 -10.54
N ALA A 200 -21.74 14.45 -10.81
CA ALA A 200 -20.63 15.35 -11.09
C ALA A 200 -20.80 16.10 -12.41
N ARG A 201 -21.28 15.42 -13.47
CA ARG A 201 -21.60 16.06 -14.75
C ARG A 201 -22.69 17.13 -14.60
N LYS A 202 -23.74 16.86 -13.81
CA LYS A 202 -24.78 17.85 -13.47
C LYS A 202 -24.23 19.08 -12.73
N GLN A 203 -23.12 18.93 -12.04
CA GLN A 203 -22.41 20.01 -11.33
C GLN A 203 -21.32 20.68 -12.18
N GLY A 204 -21.09 20.22 -13.42
CA GLY A 204 -20.02 20.72 -14.28
C GLY A 204 -18.61 20.34 -13.82
N VAL A 205 -18.47 19.29 -13.01
CA VAL A 205 -17.17 18.83 -12.48
C VAL A 205 -16.65 17.65 -13.30
N PRO A 206 -15.56 17.80 -14.06
CA PRO A 206 -14.96 16.68 -14.80
C PRO A 206 -14.27 15.71 -13.82
N LEU A 207 -14.73 14.46 -13.76
CA LEU A 207 -14.19 13.44 -12.84
C LEU A 207 -13.26 12.41 -13.47
N ALA A 208 -13.04 12.39 -14.78
CA ALA A 208 -12.39 11.25 -15.47
C ALA A 208 -11.14 10.69 -14.76
N ARG A 209 -10.24 11.56 -14.27
CA ARG A 209 -9.01 11.16 -13.53
C ARG A 209 -9.21 10.81 -12.05
N LYS A 210 -10.28 11.31 -11.42
CA LYS A 210 -10.55 11.18 -9.97
C LYS A 210 -11.81 10.37 -9.65
N LEU A 211 -12.43 9.76 -10.67
CA LEU A 211 -13.71 9.09 -10.54
C LEU A 211 -13.65 7.95 -9.52
N LEU A 212 -12.69 7.03 -9.66
CA LEU A 212 -12.58 5.87 -8.75
C LEU A 212 -12.38 6.28 -7.30
N LYS A 213 -11.56 7.31 -7.05
CA LYS A 213 -11.39 7.88 -5.72
C LYS A 213 -12.71 8.45 -5.20
N THR A 214 -13.41 9.24 -6.01
CA THR A 214 -14.70 9.85 -5.63
C THR A 214 -15.75 8.78 -5.33
N VAL A 215 -15.77 7.69 -6.09
CA VAL A 215 -16.64 6.53 -5.85
C VAL A 215 -16.26 5.80 -4.57
N LEU A 216 -14.95 5.62 -4.30
CA LEU A 216 -14.49 5.07 -3.02
C LEU A 216 -14.99 5.90 -1.84
N ASP A 217 -14.91 7.22 -1.93
CA ASP A 217 -15.35 8.11 -0.86
C ASP A 217 -16.88 8.10 -0.73
N ALA A 218 -17.61 8.10 -1.84
CA ALA A 218 -19.06 7.96 -1.86
C ALA A 218 -19.52 6.64 -1.21
N SER A 219 -18.78 5.55 -1.46
CA SER A 219 -19.11 4.23 -0.92
C SER A 219 -19.00 4.16 0.61
N GLU A 220 -18.20 5.05 1.23
CA GLU A 220 -18.03 5.14 2.69
C GLU A 220 -19.01 6.09 3.38
N THR A 221 -19.78 6.86 2.63
CA THR A 221 -20.78 7.76 3.21
C THR A 221 -21.77 6.98 4.08
N THR A 222 -22.37 7.67 5.06
CA THR A 222 -23.42 7.10 5.93
C THR A 222 -24.58 6.47 5.15
N GLN A 223 -24.79 6.92 3.91
CA GLN A 223 -25.79 6.41 2.99
C GLN A 223 -25.47 5.00 2.45
N HIS A 224 -24.21 4.71 2.13
CA HIS A 224 -23.82 3.47 1.45
C HIS A 224 -23.13 2.48 2.39
N ARG A 225 -22.21 2.97 3.24
CA ARG A 225 -21.41 2.19 4.20
C ARG A 225 -20.90 0.87 3.62
N TYR A 226 -20.42 0.88 2.38
CA TYR A 226 -20.12 -0.32 1.60
C TYR A 226 -19.08 -1.19 2.31
N PHE A 227 -17.93 -0.61 2.66
CA PHE A 227 -16.86 -1.34 3.35
C PHE A 227 -17.36 -1.94 4.66
N HIS A 228 -18.13 -1.20 5.46
CA HIS A 228 -18.70 -1.72 6.69
C HIS A 228 -19.60 -2.94 6.44
N HIS A 229 -20.52 -2.85 5.48
CA HIS A 229 -21.41 -3.97 5.19
C HIS A 229 -20.69 -5.19 4.62
N VAL A 230 -19.69 -4.98 3.77
CA VAL A 230 -18.95 -6.06 3.12
C VAL A 230 -17.93 -6.69 4.07
N PHE A 231 -17.23 -5.89 4.88
CA PHE A 231 -16.13 -6.35 5.73
C PHE A 231 -16.59 -6.69 7.16
N TRP A 232 -17.35 -5.81 7.81
CA TRP A 232 -17.75 -5.99 9.22
C TRP A 232 -19.02 -6.82 9.37
N ASP A 233 -20.02 -6.58 8.53
CA ASP A 233 -21.31 -7.27 8.66
C ASP A 233 -21.32 -8.64 7.94
N ALA A 234 -20.50 -8.84 6.90
CA ALA A 234 -20.52 -10.07 6.10
C ALA A 234 -19.46 -11.11 6.49
N LEU A 235 -18.45 -10.75 7.29
CA LEU A 235 -17.30 -11.60 7.59
C LEU A 235 -17.16 -11.87 9.09
N THR A 236 -16.55 -13.00 9.42
CA THR A 236 -16.10 -13.30 10.79
C THR A 236 -14.71 -12.68 10.99
N GLU A 237 -14.25 -12.59 12.24
CA GLU A 237 -12.88 -12.15 12.54
C GLU A 237 -11.82 -13.03 11.86
N GLY A 238 -12.07 -14.36 11.77
CA GLY A 238 -11.19 -15.28 11.03
C GLY A 238 -11.11 -14.95 9.54
N HIS A 239 -12.26 -14.69 8.89
CA HIS A 239 -12.30 -14.25 7.49
C HIS A 239 -11.58 -12.91 7.27
N GLN A 240 -11.76 -11.95 8.18
CA GLN A 240 -11.06 -10.66 8.14
C GLN A 240 -9.54 -10.84 8.25
N GLY A 241 -9.10 -11.71 9.18
CA GLY A 241 -7.69 -12.10 9.33
C GLY A 241 -7.09 -12.70 8.06
N LEU A 242 -7.83 -13.56 7.36
CA LEU A 242 -7.42 -14.13 6.07
C LEU A 242 -7.24 -13.05 5.00
N LEU A 243 -8.19 -12.10 4.88
CA LEU A 243 -8.07 -10.98 3.94
C LEU A 243 -6.85 -10.09 4.24
N HIS A 244 -6.59 -9.81 5.52
CA HIS A 244 -5.39 -9.09 5.92
C HIS A 244 -4.12 -9.86 5.58
N ALA A 245 -4.07 -11.18 5.82
CA ALA A 245 -2.91 -12.01 5.50
C ALA A 245 -2.65 -12.04 3.98
N ILE A 246 -3.69 -12.19 3.15
CA ILE A 246 -3.59 -12.13 1.68
C ILE A 246 -2.95 -10.81 1.24
N VAL A 247 -3.47 -9.69 1.72
CA VAL A 247 -2.97 -8.35 1.38
C VAL A 247 -1.54 -8.11 1.86
N ARG A 248 -1.18 -8.69 3.01
CA ARG A 248 0.18 -8.66 3.57
C ARG A 248 1.15 -9.61 2.86
N SER A 249 0.69 -10.33 1.84
CA SER A 249 1.44 -11.40 1.17
C SER A 249 1.96 -12.47 2.14
N GLU A 250 1.20 -12.74 3.20
CA GLU A 250 1.47 -13.79 4.17
C GLU A 250 0.96 -15.14 3.64
N ALA A 251 1.53 -16.24 4.11
CA ALA A 251 1.08 -17.56 3.72
C ALA A 251 -0.31 -17.82 4.28
N VAL A 252 -1.24 -18.24 3.42
CA VAL A 252 -2.61 -18.57 3.79
C VAL A 252 -2.95 -19.94 3.25
N ASP A 253 -3.60 -20.76 4.07
CA ASP A 253 -4.16 -22.04 3.62
C ASP A 253 -5.31 -21.78 2.64
N SER A 254 -5.19 -22.31 1.42
CA SER A 254 -6.17 -22.09 0.35
C SER A 254 -7.55 -22.63 0.70
N ARG A 255 -7.63 -23.72 1.48
CA ARG A 255 -8.91 -24.31 1.93
C ARG A 255 -9.65 -23.37 2.88
N SER A 256 -8.92 -22.71 3.77
CA SER A 256 -9.49 -21.70 4.66
C SER A 256 -10.09 -20.50 3.91
N CYS A 257 -9.66 -20.26 2.67
CA CYS A 257 -10.17 -19.19 1.80
C CYS A 257 -11.36 -19.61 0.92
N GLU A 258 -11.73 -20.89 0.85
CA GLU A 258 -12.82 -21.38 -0.01
C GLU A 258 -14.13 -20.58 0.16
N PRO A 259 -14.61 -20.24 1.37
CA PRO A 259 -15.82 -19.43 1.52
C PRO A 259 -15.70 -18.00 0.95
N LEU A 260 -14.49 -17.44 0.94
CA LEU A 260 -14.21 -16.11 0.39
C LEU A 260 -14.09 -16.15 -1.13
N VAL A 261 -13.53 -17.24 -1.68
CA VAL A 261 -13.49 -17.50 -3.12
C VAL A 261 -14.89 -17.76 -3.66
N ASP A 262 -15.67 -18.61 -2.99
CA ASP A 262 -17.07 -18.91 -3.33
C ASP A 262 -17.95 -17.65 -3.30
N ALA A 263 -17.67 -16.73 -2.38
CA ALA A 263 -18.36 -15.46 -2.26
C ALA A 263 -17.88 -14.39 -3.28
N GLY A 264 -16.84 -14.67 -4.06
CA GLY A 264 -16.26 -13.73 -5.02
C GLY A 264 -15.46 -12.58 -4.41
N LEU A 265 -15.05 -12.70 -3.13
CA LEU A 265 -14.22 -11.71 -2.43
C LEU A 265 -12.72 -11.93 -2.63
N VAL A 266 -12.32 -13.18 -2.85
CA VAL A 266 -10.94 -13.58 -3.13
C VAL A 266 -10.92 -14.31 -4.46
N GLU A 267 -9.86 -14.14 -5.22
CA GLU A 267 -9.62 -14.94 -6.41
C GLU A 267 -8.16 -15.36 -6.48
N GLU A 268 -7.92 -16.45 -7.20
CA GLU A 268 -6.57 -16.92 -7.50
C GLU A 268 -6.14 -16.34 -8.85
N ASP A 269 -5.02 -15.64 -8.85
CA ASP A 269 -4.39 -15.15 -10.06
C ASP A 269 -3.91 -16.34 -10.90
N ALA A 270 -4.47 -16.49 -12.10
CA ALA A 270 -4.22 -17.65 -12.95
C ALA A 270 -2.76 -17.79 -13.39
N ALA A 271 -1.99 -16.69 -13.44
CA ALA A 271 -0.59 -16.71 -13.88
C ALA A 271 0.37 -17.08 -12.74
N THR A 272 0.03 -16.71 -11.50
CA THR A 272 0.92 -16.83 -10.34
C THR A 272 0.43 -17.82 -9.28
N GLY A 273 -0.81 -18.29 -9.36
CA GLY A 273 -1.47 -19.11 -8.34
C GLY A 273 -1.70 -18.37 -7.02
N ARG A 274 -1.54 -17.03 -7.00
CA ARG A 274 -1.63 -16.25 -5.77
C ARG A 274 -3.04 -15.77 -5.52
N LEU A 275 -3.46 -15.87 -4.26
CA LEU A 275 -4.71 -15.28 -3.82
C LEU A 275 -4.60 -13.75 -3.80
N ARG A 276 -5.62 -13.06 -4.31
CA ARG A 276 -5.79 -11.60 -4.24
C ARG A 276 -7.22 -11.25 -3.82
N ILE A 277 -7.40 -10.07 -3.22
CA ILE A 277 -8.73 -9.53 -2.95
C ILE A 277 -9.36 -9.09 -4.28
N ALA A 278 -10.53 -9.62 -4.58
CA ALA A 278 -11.25 -9.39 -5.83
C ALA A 278 -12.19 -8.17 -5.75
N ASP A 279 -12.69 -7.83 -4.55
CA ASP A 279 -13.49 -6.63 -4.34
C ASP A 279 -12.60 -5.37 -4.35
N PRO A 280 -12.83 -4.41 -5.27
CA PRO A 280 -11.93 -3.28 -5.45
C PRO A 280 -11.98 -2.28 -4.29
N VAL A 281 -13.09 -2.19 -3.55
CA VAL A 281 -13.20 -1.30 -2.39
C VAL A 281 -12.42 -1.89 -1.23
N LEU A 282 -12.59 -3.18 -0.95
CA LEU A 282 -11.78 -3.87 0.05
C LEU A 282 -10.29 -3.82 -0.31
N ALA A 283 -9.94 -4.14 -1.56
CA ALA A 283 -8.56 -4.10 -2.04
C ALA A 283 -7.95 -2.71 -1.84
N ALA A 284 -8.66 -1.64 -2.24
CA ALA A 284 -8.20 -0.26 -2.07
C ALA A 284 -8.01 0.15 -0.59
N ARG A 285 -8.90 -0.30 0.30
CA ARG A 285 -8.89 0.12 1.71
C ARG A 285 -7.88 -0.66 2.54
N LEU A 286 -7.75 -1.96 2.28
CA LEU A 286 -6.88 -2.88 3.03
C LEU A 286 -5.43 -2.90 2.50
N SER A 287 -5.21 -2.65 1.21
CA SER A 287 -3.85 -2.68 0.62
C SER A 287 -2.91 -1.71 1.34
N PRO A 288 -1.68 -2.14 1.66
CA PRO A 288 -0.71 -1.26 2.28
C PRO A 288 -0.20 -0.23 1.28
N LEU A 289 0.23 0.91 1.80
CA LEU A 289 1.20 1.72 1.08
C LEU A 289 2.59 1.09 1.23
N ARG A 290 3.08 0.49 0.14
CA ARG A 290 4.49 0.09 -0.04
C ARG A 290 5.36 1.26 -0.48
N ILE A 291 6.43 1.52 0.27
CA ILE A 291 7.45 2.52 -0.01
C ILE A 291 8.80 1.80 -0.08
N HIS A 292 9.55 1.96 -1.16
CA HIS A 292 10.97 1.59 -1.17
C HIS A 292 11.80 2.78 -0.71
N HIS A 293 12.59 2.59 0.34
CA HIS A 293 13.55 3.55 0.85
C HIS A 293 14.95 3.14 0.40
N LEU A 294 15.53 3.98 -0.46
CA LEU A 294 16.86 3.84 -1.07
C LEU A 294 17.80 4.88 -0.48
N SER A 295 19.10 4.61 -0.54
CA SER A 295 20.15 5.57 -0.19
C SER A 295 21.43 5.23 -0.95
N ASP A 296 22.34 6.20 -1.07
CA ASP A 296 23.73 5.99 -1.47
C ASP A 296 23.84 5.26 -2.82
N ILE A 297 23.28 5.88 -3.85
CA ILE A 297 23.31 5.37 -5.23
C ILE A 297 24.67 5.62 -5.88
N HIS A 298 25.34 6.72 -5.51
CA HIS A 298 26.70 7.09 -5.92
C HIS A 298 26.94 6.97 -7.44
N VAL A 299 26.11 7.67 -8.22
CA VAL A 299 26.32 7.82 -9.67
C VAL A 299 27.65 8.52 -9.91
N GLY A 300 28.59 7.81 -10.54
CA GLY A 300 29.97 8.24 -10.72
C GLY A 300 30.97 7.10 -10.57
N PRO A 301 32.26 7.40 -10.37
CA PRO A 301 33.31 6.39 -10.36
C PRO A 301 33.23 5.35 -9.24
N LYS A 302 32.43 5.60 -8.19
CA LYS A 302 32.18 4.63 -7.12
C LYS A 302 30.92 3.80 -7.30
N SER A 303 30.26 3.88 -8.46
CA SER A 303 29.12 3.03 -8.77
C SER A 303 29.49 1.53 -8.68
N ALA A 304 28.67 0.76 -7.97
CA ALA A 304 28.79 -0.67 -7.79
C ALA A 304 28.42 -1.42 -9.07
N GLN A 305 29.27 -2.38 -9.43
CA GLN A 305 29.01 -3.34 -10.49
C GLN A 305 28.21 -4.52 -9.94
N SER A 306 27.42 -5.16 -10.80
CA SER A 306 26.56 -6.27 -10.38
C SER A 306 27.34 -7.55 -10.07
N ILE A 307 28.52 -7.75 -10.63
CA ILE A 307 29.37 -8.92 -10.35
C ILE A 307 30.45 -8.51 -9.35
N ASP A 308 30.60 -9.28 -8.27
CA ASP A 308 31.68 -9.04 -7.29
C ASP A 308 33.02 -9.50 -7.91
N ALA A 309 33.98 -8.59 -7.99
CA ALA A 309 35.28 -8.81 -8.64
C ALA A 309 36.10 -9.95 -7.98
N LYS A 310 35.70 -10.44 -6.80
CA LYS A 310 36.32 -11.58 -6.12
C LYS A 310 35.81 -12.94 -6.62
N GLU A 311 34.59 -13.02 -7.15
CA GLU A 311 34.02 -14.28 -7.65
C GLU A 311 34.34 -14.52 -9.13
N ALA A 312 34.57 -13.43 -9.87
CA ALA A 312 34.90 -13.50 -11.29
C ALA A 312 36.42 -13.34 -11.47
N GLY A 313 37.12 -14.44 -11.74
CA GLY A 313 38.48 -14.40 -12.26
C GLY A 313 38.56 -13.70 -13.63
N LEU A 314 39.52 -14.09 -14.49
CA LEU A 314 39.74 -13.53 -15.85
C LEU A 314 38.50 -13.49 -16.78
N LEU A 315 37.37 -14.12 -16.42
CA LEU A 315 36.09 -14.08 -17.14
C LEU A 315 35.26 -12.81 -16.90
N ALA A 316 35.54 -12.02 -15.86
CA ALA A 316 34.79 -10.80 -15.53
C ALA A 316 34.91 -9.71 -16.61
N GLU A 317 36.08 -9.59 -17.24
CA GLU A 317 36.34 -8.56 -18.25
C GLU A 317 35.57 -8.80 -19.56
N ALA A 318 35.08 -10.02 -19.78
CA ALA A 318 34.33 -10.38 -20.99
C ALA A 318 32.80 -10.20 -20.82
N LEU A 319 32.30 -10.16 -19.59
CA LEU A 319 30.89 -10.02 -19.26
C LEU A 319 30.70 -8.63 -18.64
N ASP A 320 30.32 -7.62 -19.44
CA ASP A 320 29.93 -6.31 -18.93
C ASP A 320 28.87 -6.50 -17.83
N PRO A 321 29.24 -6.40 -16.54
CA PRO A 321 28.39 -6.88 -15.47
C PRO A 321 27.18 -5.95 -15.27
N GLY A 322 27.19 -4.76 -15.87
CA GLY A 322 26.21 -3.72 -15.58
C GLY A 322 26.29 -3.23 -14.12
N LEU A 323 25.41 -2.28 -13.79
CA LEU A 323 25.41 -1.58 -12.51
C LEU A 323 24.35 -2.15 -11.57
N VAL A 324 24.61 -2.16 -10.25
CA VAL A 324 23.63 -2.65 -9.26
C VAL A 324 22.32 -1.88 -9.36
N ARG A 325 22.37 -0.56 -9.57
CA ARG A 325 21.17 0.28 -9.77
C ARG A 325 20.32 -0.12 -10.98
N GLU A 326 20.91 -0.73 -12.00
CA GLU A 326 20.16 -1.27 -13.16
C GLU A 326 19.47 -2.58 -12.79
N SER A 327 20.13 -3.45 -12.02
CA SER A 327 19.51 -4.68 -11.50
C SER A 327 18.30 -4.42 -10.59
N TYR A 328 18.28 -3.25 -9.91
CA TYR A 328 17.12 -2.79 -9.15
C TYR A 328 15.93 -2.45 -10.06
N LEU A 329 16.15 -1.86 -11.24
CA LEU A 329 15.08 -1.59 -12.20
C LEU A 329 14.47 -2.90 -12.72
N SER A 330 15.29 -3.89 -13.07
CA SER A 330 14.82 -5.22 -13.44
C SER A 330 14.05 -5.91 -12.32
N HIS A 331 14.45 -5.68 -11.06
CA HIS A 331 13.70 -6.16 -9.90
C HIS A 331 12.33 -5.50 -9.80
N LEU A 332 12.23 -4.17 -9.98
CA LEU A 332 10.95 -3.47 -10.00
C LEU A 332 10.03 -3.97 -11.12
N GLU A 333 10.55 -4.28 -12.30
CA GLU A 333 9.78 -4.89 -13.39
C GLU A 333 9.20 -6.26 -12.99
N GLY A 334 9.99 -7.09 -12.30
CA GLY A 334 9.53 -8.37 -11.75
C GLY A 334 8.46 -8.19 -10.66
N LEU A 335 8.65 -7.21 -9.78
CA LEU A 335 7.66 -6.86 -8.77
C LEU A 335 6.37 -6.33 -9.40
N ARG A 336 6.45 -5.48 -10.42
CA ARG A 336 5.30 -4.94 -11.15
C ARG A 336 4.49 -6.04 -11.82
N ARG A 337 5.14 -6.96 -12.51
CA ARG A 337 4.49 -8.16 -13.10
C ARG A 337 3.77 -9.03 -12.08
N SER A 338 4.16 -8.97 -10.80
CA SER A 338 3.53 -9.73 -9.72
C SER A 338 2.65 -8.87 -8.79
N GLY A 339 2.35 -7.61 -9.16
CA GLY A 339 1.55 -6.70 -8.35
C GLY A 339 2.18 -6.30 -7.01
N LYS A 340 3.50 -6.45 -6.89
CA LYS A 340 4.29 -6.22 -5.68
C LYS A 340 5.19 -4.98 -5.71
N ALA A 341 5.20 -4.23 -6.82
CA ALA A 341 6.03 -3.04 -6.94
C ALA A 341 5.65 -1.99 -5.88
N PRO A 342 6.62 -1.16 -5.45
CA PRO A 342 6.34 -0.06 -4.54
C PRO A 342 5.38 0.95 -5.18
N HIS A 343 4.63 1.65 -4.35
CA HIS A 343 3.80 2.77 -4.81
C HIS A 343 4.60 4.08 -4.75
N VAL A 344 5.58 4.17 -3.85
CA VAL A 344 6.43 5.34 -3.63
C VAL A 344 7.88 4.91 -3.50
N ILE A 345 8.80 5.72 -4.00
CA ILE A 345 10.23 5.63 -3.73
C ILE A 345 10.67 6.86 -2.94
N ILE A 346 11.44 6.64 -1.88
CA ILE A 346 12.09 7.67 -1.09
C ILE A 346 13.58 7.44 -1.17
N ILE A 347 14.35 8.46 -1.54
CA ILE A 347 15.82 8.39 -1.64
C ILE A 347 16.40 9.36 -0.64
N SER A 348 17.14 8.84 0.33
CA SER A 348 17.66 9.62 1.46
C SER A 348 19.08 10.18 1.23
N GLY A 349 19.49 10.41 -0.01
CA GLY A 349 20.74 11.10 -0.34
C GLY A 349 21.79 10.26 -1.05
N ASP A 350 22.87 10.95 -1.38
CA ASP A 350 24.01 10.48 -2.16
C ASP A 350 23.58 9.81 -3.46
N LEU A 351 22.82 10.58 -4.26
CA LEU A 351 22.45 10.17 -5.62
C LEU A 351 23.69 10.15 -6.52
N THR A 352 24.59 11.10 -6.32
CA THR A 352 25.80 11.33 -7.12
C THR A 352 27.04 11.24 -6.24
N GLU A 353 28.21 11.04 -6.86
CA GLU A 353 29.48 11.02 -6.13
C GLU A 353 30.04 12.44 -5.87
N TRP A 354 29.90 13.35 -6.84
CA TRP A 354 30.43 14.71 -6.78
C TRP A 354 29.49 15.78 -7.35
N ALA A 355 28.23 15.43 -7.60
CA ALA A 355 27.22 16.28 -8.23
C ALA A 355 27.72 17.10 -9.44
N THR A 356 28.59 16.52 -10.28
CA THR A 356 28.90 17.14 -11.58
C THR A 356 27.64 17.11 -12.43
N LYS A 357 27.55 18.01 -13.41
CA LYS A 357 26.36 18.08 -14.30
C LYS A 357 26.11 16.75 -15.01
N GLU A 358 27.16 16.04 -15.40
CA GLU A 358 27.08 14.74 -16.05
C GLU A 358 26.53 13.68 -15.09
N GLN A 359 27.02 13.63 -13.84
CA GLN A 359 26.52 12.70 -12.83
C GLN A 359 25.06 12.99 -12.45
N CYS A 360 24.70 14.27 -12.27
CA CYS A 360 23.32 14.68 -12.01
C CYS A 360 22.40 14.31 -13.17
N GLN A 361 22.83 14.52 -14.43
CA GLN A 361 22.06 14.12 -15.60
C GLN A 361 21.87 12.60 -15.68
N GLU A 362 22.92 11.83 -15.40
CA GLU A 362 22.83 10.36 -15.38
C GLU A 362 21.89 9.86 -14.28
N ALA A 363 22.03 10.39 -13.06
CA ALA A 363 21.13 10.08 -11.95
C ALA A 363 19.68 10.45 -12.29
N ARG A 364 19.46 11.61 -12.92
CA ARG A 364 18.15 12.05 -13.39
C ARG A 364 17.56 11.07 -14.42
N ASN A 365 18.35 10.68 -15.42
CA ASN A 365 17.91 9.71 -16.44
C ASN A 365 17.50 8.37 -15.81
N TRP A 366 18.21 7.94 -14.76
CA TRP A 366 17.84 6.74 -14.01
C TRP A 366 16.53 6.93 -13.23
N LEU A 367 16.34 8.07 -12.56
CA LEU A 367 15.09 8.39 -11.86
C LEU A 367 13.88 8.47 -12.78
N ASP A 368 14.01 9.05 -13.98
CA ASP A 368 12.92 9.18 -14.95
C ASP A 368 12.42 7.80 -15.47
N ARG A 369 13.19 6.72 -15.27
CA ARG A 369 12.78 5.34 -15.58
C ARG A 369 11.95 4.69 -14.47
N LEU A 370 11.93 5.24 -13.26
CA LEU A 370 11.21 4.66 -12.12
C LEU A 370 9.68 4.79 -12.18
N PRO A 371 9.06 5.94 -12.54
CA PRO A 371 7.60 6.10 -12.53
C PRO A 371 6.80 5.01 -13.24
N PRO A 372 7.15 4.57 -14.47
CA PRO A 372 6.43 3.48 -15.13
C PRO A 372 6.67 2.13 -14.45
N LEU A 373 7.56 1.99 -13.47
CA LEU A 373 7.79 0.74 -12.75
C LEU A 373 7.05 0.68 -11.40
N LEU A 374 6.36 1.76 -11.01
CA LEU A 374 5.64 1.84 -9.74
C LEU A 374 4.18 1.41 -9.87
N GLU A 375 3.66 0.78 -8.82
CA GLU A 375 2.30 0.24 -8.83
C GLU A 375 1.28 1.32 -8.47
N PRO A 376 0.18 1.49 -9.21
CA PRO A 376 -0.80 2.52 -8.88
C PRO A 376 -1.42 2.24 -7.51
N HIS A 377 -1.71 3.31 -6.76
CA HIS A 377 -2.49 3.22 -5.52
C HIS A 377 -3.63 4.22 -5.59
N VAL A 378 -4.87 3.73 -5.61
CA VAL A 378 -6.05 4.57 -5.83
C VAL A 378 -6.20 5.71 -4.79
N LEU A 379 -5.72 5.50 -3.55
CA LEU A 379 -5.74 6.53 -2.50
C LEU A 379 -4.52 7.47 -2.49
N LEU A 380 -3.47 7.22 -3.29
CA LEU A 380 -2.45 8.24 -3.53
C LEU A 380 -3.00 9.29 -4.50
N GLY A 381 -3.76 8.85 -5.51
CA GLY A 381 -4.18 9.69 -6.63
C GLY A 381 -3.08 9.78 -7.69
N GLU A 382 -3.47 10.19 -8.90
CA GLU A 382 -2.55 10.28 -10.05
C GLU A 382 -1.54 11.42 -9.94
N ASP A 383 -1.94 12.52 -9.27
CA ASP A 383 -1.12 13.73 -9.12
C ASP A 383 -0.12 13.64 -7.93
N ALA A 384 -0.07 12.51 -7.23
CA ALA A 384 0.79 12.36 -6.07
C ALA A 384 2.28 12.40 -6.44
N GLN A 385 3.09 13.05 -5.61
CA GLN A 385 4.55 12.90 -5.67
C GLN A 385 4.93 11.50 -5.17
N ARG A 386 5.47 10.69 -6.07
CA ARG A 386 5.79 9.26 -5.83
C ARG A 386 7.28 8.96 -5.76
N ILE A 387 8.12 9.97 -6.03
CA ILE A 387 9.57 9.91 -5.87
C ILE A 387 9.96 11.13 -5.04
N LEU A 388 10.47 10.88 -3.83
CA LEU A 388 10.86 11.91 -2.87
C LEU A 388 12.36 11.82 -2.62
N LEU A 389 13.06 12.95 -2.60
CA LEU A 389 14.51 13.00 -2.52
C LEU A 389 14.97 13.85 -1.33
N VAL A 390 16.08 13.46 -0.73
CA VAL A 390 16.93 14.33 0.10
C VAL A 390 18.31 14.29 -0.53
N GLY A 391 19.04 15.41 -0.58
CA GLY A 391 20.44 15.42 -1.01
C GLY A 391 21.38 14.99 0.11
N GLY A 392 22.36 14.15 -0.19
CA GLY A 392 23.42 13.74 0.75
C GLY A 392 24.64 14.65 0.72
N ASN A 393 25.71 14.29 1.43
CA ASN A 393 26.95 15.08 1.47
C ASN A 393 27.74 14.98 0.15
N HIS A 394 27.50 13.97 -0.68
CA HIS A 394 28.10 13.85 -2.01
C HIS A 394 27.31 14.58 -3.11
N ASP A 395 26.06 14.94 -2.83
CA ASP A 395 25.17 15.67 -3.75
C ASP A 395 25.45 17.19 -3.78
N VAL A 396 26.71 17.58 -3.65
CA VAL A 396 27.19 18.96 -3.70
C VAL A 396 28.23 19.13 -4.80
N ASP A 397 28.22 20.27 -5.49
CA ASP A 397 29.26 20.61 -6.46
C ASP A 397 30.55 20.97 -5.70
N TRP A 398 31.47 20.00 -5.65
CA TRP A 398 32.75 20.13 -4.97
C TRP A 398 33.66 21.21 -5.56
N SER A 399 33.40 21.68 -6.79
CA SER A 399 34.14 22.83 -7.34
C SER A 399 33.75 24.14 -6.65
N GLN A 400 32.56 24.19 -6.03
CA GLN A 400 32.02 25.37 -5.36
C GLN A 400 32.27 25.39 -3.85
N THR A 401 32.89 24.34 -3.29
CA THR A 401 33.15 24.24 -1.84
C THR A 401 34.36 25.05 -1.37
N ARG A 402 35.23 25.48 -2.29
CA ARG A 402 36.40 26.33 -2.01
C ARG A 402 36.06 27.81 -2.16
N GLY A 403 35.98 28.54 -1.05
CA GLY A 403 35.82 30.01 -1.04
C GLY A 403 34.49 30.54 -1.60
N GLY A 404 33.53 29.67 -1.91
CA GLY A 404 32.22 30.02 -2.45
C GLY A 404 31.16 30.33 -1.39
N LEU A 405 30.03 30.92 -1.81
CA LEU A 405 28.85 31.06 -0.96
C LEU A 405 28.26 29.68 -0.66
N GLN A 406 28.04 29.35 0.61
CA GLN A 406 27.61 28.02 1.05
C GLN A 406 26.39 27.43 0.31
N PRO A 407 25.37 28.21 -0.14
CA PRO A 407 24.25 27.63 -0.89
C PRO A 407 24.59 27.21 -2.33
N ALA A 408 25.60 27.82 -2.96
CA ALA A 408 25.89 27.63 -4.39
C ALA A 408 26.29 26.19 -4.74
N ARG A 409 26.90 25.45 -3.80
CA ARG A 409 27.25 24.03 -3.99
C ARG A 409 26.05 23.12 -4.17
N HIS A 410 24.85 23.53 -3.74
CA HIS A 410 23.63 22.75 -3.90
C HIS A 410 22.89 23.05 -5.21
N GLN A 411 23.37 24.01 -6.01
CA GLN A 411 22.65 24.47 -7.20
C GLN A 411 22.49 23.38 -8.24
N ASN A 412 23.53 22.59 -8.52
CA ASN A 412 23.43 21.48 -9.49
C ASN A 412 22.35 20.47 -9.05
N PHE A 413 22.28 20.12 -7.77
CA PHE A 413 21.24 19.22 -7.29
C PHE A 413 19.84 19.81 -7.52
N ALA A 414 19.62 21.06 -7.09
CA ALA A 414 18.35 21.74 -7.27
C ALA A 414 17.93 21.84 -8.74
N ASP A 415 18.84 22.23 -9.63
CA ASP A 415 18.56 22.42 -11.06
C ASP A 415 18.15 21.12 -11.75
N PHE A 416 18.86 20.01 -11.50
CA PHE A 416 18.57 18.74 -12.16
C PHE A 416 17.37 18.01 -11.56
N PHE A 417 17.07 18.23 -10.28
CA PHE A 417 16.02 17.52 -9.55
C PHE A 417 14.79 18.36 -9.19
N HIS A 418 14.66 19.59 -9.70
CA HIS A 418 13.51 20.50 -9.47
C HIS A 418 12.11 19.90 -9.73
N GLY A 419 12.02 18.82 -10.52
CA GLY A 419 10.78 18.09 -10.79
C GLY A 419 10.37 17.10 -9.70
N TYR A 420 11.22 16.87 -8.70
CA TYR A 420 10.99 15.99 -7.56
C TYR A 420 10.90 16.80 -6.27
N ALA A 421 10.20 16.25 -5.27
CA ALA A 421 10.17 16.86 -3.95
C ALA A 421 11.54 16.71 -3.28
N HIS A 422 12.15 17.82 -2.88
CA HIS A 422 13.40 17.82 -2.13
C HIS A 422 13.55 19.08 -1.25
N PRO A 423 14.39 19.05 -0.19
CA PRO A 423 14.76 20.25 0.54
C PRO A 423 15.52 21.25 -0.36
N HIS A 424 15.23 22.54 -0.22
CA HIS A 424 15.83 23.62 -1.01
C HIS A 424 17.10 24.17 -0.36
N LEU A 425 18.18 23.38 -0.34
CA LEU A 425 19.45 23.77 0.30
C LEU A 425 20.19 24.90 -0.43
N GLU A 426 19.92 25.06 -1.73
CA GLU A 426 20.37 26.17 -2.58
C GLU A 426 19.78 27.53 -2.17
N VAL A 427 18.65 27.51 -1.45
CA VAL A 427 18.01 28.71 -0.92
C VAL A 427 18.58 29.03 0.46
N PRO A 428 18.89 30.30 0.79
CA PRO A 428 19.32 30.66 2.14
C PRO A 428 18.32 30.21 3.21
N PRO A 429 18.77 29.75 4.39
CA PRO A 429 17.87 29.24 5.43
C PRO A 429 16.78 30.23 5.89
N ALA A 430 17.00 31.54 5.70
CA ALA A 430 16.00 32.56 5.98
C ALA A 430 14.75 32.46 5.09
N ASP A 431 14.91 32.04 3.85
CA ASP A 431 13.88 32.11 2.80
C ASP A 431 13.28 30.74 2.47
N ARG A 432 13.90 29.65 2.96
CA ARG A 432 13.38 28.29 2.81
C ARG A 432 11.97 28.14 3.39
N LYS A 433 11.18 27.30 2.72
CA LYS A 433 9.85 26.91 3.14
C LYS A 433 9.84 25.47 3.63
N LEU A 434 9.03 25.21 4.64
CA LEU A 434 8.72 23.86 5.07
C LEU A 434 7.54 23.35 4.25
N GLU A 435 7.78 22.35 3.41
CA GLU A 435 6.75 21.78 2.53
C GLU A 435 6.63 20.27 2.77
N PRO A 436 5.85 19.85 3.78
CA PRO A 436 5.62 18.43 4.02
C PRO A 436 4.75 17.84 2.91
N ILE A 437 5.07 16.62 2.50
CA ILE A 437 4.27 15.85 1.53
C ILE A 437 3.17 15.13 2.32
N GLU A 438 1.92 15.49 2.07
CA GLU A 438 0.77 14.90 2.74
C GLU A 438 0.00 13.97 1.80
N TRP A 439 -0.37 12.79 2.29
CA TRP A 439 -1.31 11.88 1.64
C TRP A 439 -2.51 11.67 2.57
N PRO A 440 -3.52 12.58 2.54
CA PRO A 440 -4.58 12.59 3.53
C PRO A 440 -5.43 11.33 3.59
N ASP A 441 -5.75 10.75 2.44
CA ASP A 441 -6.54 9.52 2.38
C ASP A 441 -5.78 8.32 2.97
N LEU A 442 -4.46 8.42 3.03
CA LEU A 442 -3.56 7.45 3.65
C LEU A 442 -3.20 7.79 5.10
N GLY A 443 -3.55 8.97 5.60
CA GLY A 443 -3.18 9.41 6.95
C GLY A 443 -1.67 9.56 7.15
N ILE A 444 -0.93 9.90 6.08
CA ILE A 444 0.53 9.96 6.08
C ILE A 444 1.01 11.38 5.81
N THR A 445 2.06 11.78 6.52
CA THR A 445 2.89 12.94 6.19
C THR A 445 4.34 12.52 6.11
N VAL A 446 5.03 12.97 5.06
CA VAL A 446 6.47 12.81 4.87
C VAL A 446 7.13 14.19 4.92
N LEU A 447 8.09 14.35 5.82
CA LEU A 447 8.93 15.54 5.94
C LEU A 447 10.32 15.23 5.38
N LEU A 448 10.78 16.04 4.42
CA LEU A 448 12.13 15.96 3.87
C LEU A 448 13.00 16.99 4.59
N LEU A 449 14.07 16.55 5.26
CA LEU A 449 15.00 17.41 5.98
C LEU A 449 16.36 17.42 5.30
N GLY A 450 16.84 18.62 4.98
CA GLY A 450 18.20 18.82 4.51
C GLY A 450 19.18 18.69 5.67
N THR A 451 20.08 17.70 5.58
CA THR A 451 21.12 17.48 6.58
C THR A 451 22.52 17.80 6.09
N SER A 452 22.65 18.06 4.80
CA SER A 452 23.94 18.20 4.11
C SER A 452 24.35 19.66 3.99
N GLU A 453 23.87 20.51 4.92
CA GLU A 453 24.19 21.95 4.99
C GLU A 453 25.68 22.22 4.97
N LEU A 454 26.48 21.30 5.49
CA LEU A 454 27.93 21.37 5.61
C LEU A 454 28.63 20.36 4.69
N GLY A 455 27.89 19.76 3.73
CA GLY A 455 28.43 18.78 2.78
C GLY A 455 29.56 19.37 1.94
N GLY A 456 30.70 18.71 1.90
CA GLY A 456 31.90 19.20 1.24
C GLY A 456 32.57 20.39 1.93
N GLN A 457 32.25 20.65 3.21
CA GLN A 457 33.03 21.60 4.00
C GLN A 457 34.45 21.08 4.23
N ILE A 458 35.39 22.01 4.10
CA ILE A 458 36.82 21.80 4.20
C ILE A 458 37.33 22.45 5.49
N GLU A 459 38.16 21.75 6.25
CA GLU A 459 38.86 22.31 7.42
C GLU A 459 40.18 22.97 6.95
N GLU A 460 40.18 24.31 6.77
CA GLU A 460 41.29 25.07 6.16
C GLU A 460 42.67 24.81 6.81
N GLU A 461 42.74 24.72 8.14
CA GLU A 461 43.98 24.46 8.87
C GLU A 461 44.54 23.05 8.62
N ARG A 462 43.66 22.08 8.34
CA ARG A 462 44.02 20.69 8.10
C ARG A 462 44.31 20.41 6.63
N GLU A 463 43.64 21.09 5.70
CA GLU A 463 44.06 21.15 4.28
C GLU A 463 45.50 21.60 4.20
N HIS A 464 45.83 22.69 4.88
CA HIS A 464 47.19 23.22 4.89
C HIS A 464 48.19 22.22 5.44
N TYR A 465 47.87 21.55 6.56
CA TYR A 465 48.77 20.57 7.17
C TYR A 465 48.94 19.27 6.35
N ASN A 466 47.84 18.68 5.84
CA ASN A 466 47.87 17.45 5.05
C ASN A 466 48.50 17.67 3.67
N LEU A 467 48.19 18.79 3.02
CA LEU A 467 48.83 19.20 1.78
C LEU A 467 50.33 19.41 1.97
N LEU A 468 50.75 20.08 3.06
CA LEU A 468 52.17 20.22 3.40
C LEU A 468 52.86 18.87 3.64
N GLN A 469 52.17 17.90 4.27
CA GLN A 469 52.73 16.56 4.47
C GLN A 469 52.83 15.75 3.16
N GLU A 470 51.85 15.81 2.27
CA GLU A 470 51.89 15.11 0.97
C GLU A 470 52.87 15.77 0.01
N LEU A 471 52.89 17.10 -0.07
CA LEU A 471 53.90 17.84 -0.85
C LEU A 471 55.32 17.59 -0.34
N ALA A 472 55.52 17.39 0.98
CA ALA A 472 56.82 17.03 1.55
C ALA A 472 57.28 15.62 1.16
N LYS A 473 56.37 14.72 0.74
CA LYS A 473 56.70 13.37 0.23
C LYS A 473 57.00 13.37 -1.28
N LEU A 474 56.66 14.45 -1.99
CA LEU A 474 56.92 14.56 -3.41
C LEU A 474 58.41 14.85 -3.69
N PRO A 475 58.96 14.39 -4.83
CA PRO A 475 60.31 14.76 -5.25
C PRO A 475 60.40 16.29 -5.45
N LYS A 476 61.62 16.86 -5.34
CA LYS A 476 61.87 18.32 -5.41
C LYS A 476 61.23 19.04 -6.60
N VAL A 477 60.98 18.33 -7.70
CA VAL A 477 60.19 18.82 -8.84
C VAL A 477 59.12 17.77 -9.17
N PRO A 478 57.91 17.87 -8.58
CA PRO A 478 56.84 16.93 -8.89
C PRO A 478 56.27 17.19 -10.28
N THR A 479 55.88 16.12 -10.97
CA THR A 479 55.14 16.23 -12.23
C THR A 479 53.75 16.83 -12.00
N LYS A 480 53.12 17.35 -13.06
CA LYS A 480 51.75 17.88 -13.00
C LYS A 480 50.76 16.86 -12.42
N GLU A 481 50.84 15.62 -12.89
CA GLU A 481 50.00 14.49 -12.43
C GLU A 481 50.22 14.16 -10.94
N GLN A 482 51.46 14.23 -10.45
CA GLN A 482 51.77 14.02 -9.04
C GLN A 482 51.23 15.13 -8.14
N ARG A 483 51.26 16.39 -8.60
CA ARG A 483 50.64 17.52 -7.90
C ARG A 483 49.13 17.37 -7.85
N GLU A 484 48.50 17.08 -8.99
CA GLU A 484 47.05 16.86 -9.07
C GLU A 484 46.60 15.70 -8.16
N LYS A 485 47.40 14.62 -8.08
CA LYS A 485 47.13 13.51 -7.17
C LYS A 485 47.29 13.89 -5.70
N ALA A 486 48.33 14.65 -5.34
CA ALA A 486 48.54 15.12 -3.97
C ALA A 486 47.47 16.12 -3.53
N ASP A 487 47.08 17.05 -4.41
CA ASP A 487 45.99 18.00 -4.16
C ASP A 487 44.67 17.27 -3.95
N LYS A 488 44.39 16.23 -4.75
CA LYS A 488 43.21 15.38 -4.58
C LYS A 488 43.22 14.66 -3.23
N LEU A 489 44.34 14.01 -2.87
CA LEU A 489 44.48 13.32 -1.58
C LEU A 489 44.36 14.27 -0.38
N ALA A 490 44.91 15.48 -0.49
CA ALA A 490 44.81 16.49 0.56
C ALA A 490 43.36 16.99 0.74
N THR A 491 42.63 17.17 -0.37
CA THR A 491 41.22 17.54 -0.37
C THR A 491 40.36 16.44 0.26
N ASP A 492 40.58 15.18 -0.16
CA ASP A 492 39.90 14.01 0.41
C ASP A 492 40.18 13.89 1.92
N ALA A 493 41.38 14.22 2.38
CA ALA A 493 41.79 14.12 3.78
C ALA A 493 41.33 15.29 4.68
N ALA A 494 40.90 16.41 4.10
CA ALA A 494 40.46 17.60 4.84
C ALA A 494 38.92 17.79 4.86
N ARG A 495 38.22 16.94 4.12
CA ARG A 495 36.76 16.78 4.12
C ARG A 495 36.26 16.36 5.50
N ILE A 496 35.27 17.08 6.04
CA ILE A 496 34.69 16.77 7.36
C ILE A 496 33.19 16.41 7.31
N ASP A 497 32.47 16.62 6.20
CA ASP A 497 31.07 16.22 5.95
C ASP A 497 30.15 15.96 7.17
N PRO A 498 29.98 16.95 8.07
CA PRO A 498 29.10 16.76 9.21
C PRO A 498 27.65 16.98 8.81
N GLY A 499 26.77 16.15 9.36
CA GLY A 499 25.34 16.36 9.22
C GLY A 499 24.85 17.51 10.11
N LEU A 500 24.02 18.41 9.56
CA LEU A 500 23.38 19.48 10.32
C LEU A 500 22.00 19.78 9.73
N VAL A 501 20.96 19.82 10.57
CA VAL A 501 19.68 20.45 10.22
C VAL A 501 19.75 21.90 10.68
N GLU A 502 19.52 22.87 9.79
CA GLU A 502 19.60 24.29 10.16
C GLU A 502 18.53 24.68 11.20
N ASP A 503 18.90 25.57 12.14
CA ASP A 503 18.06 25.94 13.28
C ASP A 503 16.73 26.59 12.91
N ARG A 504 16.66 27.40 11.84
CA ARG A 504 15.39 27.97 11.34
C ARG A 504 14.53 26.88 10.74
N ASP A 505 15.09 25.93 10.00
CA ASP A 505 14.34 24.79 9.48
C ASP A 505 13.77 23.94 10.62
N LEU A 506 14.58 23.67 11.66
CA LEU A 506 14.12 22.95 12.84
C LEU A 506 13.04 23.72 13.62
N ARG A 507 13.16 25.05 13.76
CA ARG A 507 12.11 25.91 14.34
C ARG A 507 10.82 25.88 13.51
N ARG A 508 10.90 25.82 12.18
CA ARG A 508 9.72 25.66 11.31
C ARG A 508 9.04 24.33 11.60
N VAL A 509 9.77 23.22 11.71
CA VAL A 509 9.19 21.91 12.09
C VAL A 509 8.49 22.00 13.46
N SER A 510 9.15 22.64 14.43
CA SER A 510 8.63 22.81 15.79
C SER A 510 7.41 23.74 15.89
N THR A 511 7.25 24.69 14.97
CA THR A 511 6.11 25.62 14.96
C THR A 511 5.02 25.23 13.98
N HIS A 512 5.29 24.29 13.06
CA HIS A 512 4.33 23.81 12.09
C HIS A 512 3.13 23.11 12.76
N HIS A 513 1.94 23.38 12.24
CA HIS A 513 0.70 22.75 12.69
C HIS A 513 0.48 21.42 11.95
N TRP A 514 0.90 20.33 12.59
CA TRP A 514 0.73 18.98 12.06
C TRP A 514 -0.69 18.48 12.28
N LYS A 515 -1.36 18.04 11.21
CA LYS A 515 -2.76 17.57 11.26
C LYS A 515 -2.87 16.25 12.02
N ASP A 516 -3.81 16.16 12.95
CA ASP A 516 -4.08 14.92 13.71
C ASP A 516 -4.69 13.82 12.84
N SER A 517 -5.34 14.19 11.73
CA SER A 517 -5.81 13.25 10.71
C SER A 517 -4.68 12.55 9.94
N LEU A 518 -3.42 12.97 10.12
CA LEU A 518 -2.22 12.38 9.52
C LEU A 518 -1.31 11.78 10.61
N PRO A 519 -1.70 10.66 11.22
CA PRO A 519 -0.99 10.10 12.37
C PRO A 519 0.34 9.42 12.00
N VAL A 520 0.53 8.99 10.74
CA VAL A 520 1.78 8.39 10.28
C VAL A 520 2.71 9.50 9.79
N ARG A 521 3.63 9.95 10.66
CA ARG A 521 4.59 11.02 10.34
C ARG A 521 5.99 10.44 10.16
N ILE A 522 6.53 10.57 8.95
CA ILE A 522 7.83 10.04 8.54
C ILE A 522 8.76 11.22 8.26
N SER A 523 9.96 11.22 8.83
CA SER A 523 11.03 12.15 8.46
C SER A 523 12.04 11.43 7.57
N VAL A 524 12.53 12.11 6.54
CA VAL A 524 13.59 11.62 5.66
C VAL A 524 14.76 12.57 5.77
N MET A 525 15.96 12.04 5.93
CA MET A 525 17.20 12.80 6.06
C MET A 525 18.37 11.95 5.61
N HIS A 526 19.50 12.53 5.24
CA HIS A 526 20.65 11.73 4.83
C HIS A 526 21.45 11.22 6.04
N HIS A 527 21.95 12.16 6.85
CA HIS A 527 22.77 11.82 8.01
C HIS A 527 21.88 11.23 9.12
N PRO A 528 22.31 10.13 9.77
CA PRO A 528 21.51 9.49 10.80
C PRO A 528 21.44 10.36 12.07
N PRO A 529 20.27 10.40 12.74
CA PRO A 529 20.09 11.12 14.01
C PRO A 529 20.58 10.33 15.23
N SER A 530 21.14 9.14 15.01
CA SER A 530 21.68 8.27 16.04
C SER A 530 22.93 7.56 15.55
N PRO A 531 23.89 7.25 16.45
CA PRO A 531 25.08 6.50 16.09
C PRO A 531 24.68 5.13 15.52
N LEU A 532 25.24 4.79 14.36
CA LEU A 532 25.03 3.52 13.69
C LEU A 532 26.25 2.61 13.92
N PRO A 533 26.08 1.29 14.09
CA PRO A 533 27.20 0.36 14.05
C PRO A 533 27.82 0.42 12.65
N SER A 534 29.02 0.99 12.54
CA SER A 534 29.76 1.08 11.28
C SER A 534 31.20 0.62 11.47
N THR A 535 31.72 -0.09 10.48
CA THR A 535 33.16 -0.38 10.36
C THR A 535 33.94 0.82 9.82
N GLU A 536 33.24 1.81 9.27
CA GLU A 536 33.82 3.05 8.78
C GLU A 536 34.00 4.03 9.94
N VAL A 537 35.26 4.28 10.32
CA VAL A 537 35.61 5.29 11.33
C VAL A 537 35.63 6.67 10.64
N ALA A 538 34.44 7.17 10.28
CA ALA A 538 34.28 8.54 9.82
C ALA A 538 34.25 9.48 11.04
N ARG A 539 34.95 10.61 10.96
CA ARG A 539 34.98 11.63 12.03
C ARG A 539 33.59 12.18 12.35
N TYR A 540 32.69 12.15 11.37
CA TYR A 540 31.30 12.58 11.47
C TYR A 540 30.38 11.55 10.80
N SER A 541 29.82 10.64 11.60
CA SER A 541 28.92 9.58 11.12
C SER A 541 27.44 9.93 11.26
N GLY A 542 27.11 11.13 11.77
CA GLY A 542 25.73 11.53 12.02
C GLY A 542 25.57 13.03 12.26
N LEU A 543 24.39 13.42 12.76
CA LEU A 543 24.02 14.81 12.99
C LEU A 543 24.73 15.47 14.17
N LEU A 544 25.25 16.70 13.97
CA LEU A 544 25.80 17.54 15.04
C LEU A 544 24.73 17.94 16.07
N ASN A 545 23.52 18.26 15.61
CA ASN A 545 22.39 18.65 16.46
C ASN A 545 21.34 17.52 16.60
N ALA A 546 21.77 16.26 16.56
CA ALA A 546 20.93 15.07 16.65
C ALA A 546 19.88 15.12 17.78
N GLY A 547 20.29 15.58 18.97
CA GLY A 547 19.40 15.69 20.12
C GLY A 547 18.22 16.63 19.86
N ALA A 548 18.49 17.84 19.34
CA ALA A 548 17.44 18.81 19.04
C ALA A 548 16.49 18.32 17.94
N VAL A 549 17.03 17.68 16.90
CA VAL A 549 16.24 17.08 15.81
C VAL A 549 15.32 16.00 16.35
N LYS A 550 15.85 15.03 17.12
CA LYS A 550 15.05 13.96 17.71
C LYS A 550 13.97 14.48 18.66
N GLN A 551 14.30 15.49 19.47
CA GLN A 551 13.34 16.12 20.37
C GLN A 551 12.14 16.67 19.59
N VAL A 552 12.39 17.52 18.60
CA VAL A 552 11.33 18.15 17.81
C VAL A 552 10.51 17.10 17.07
N LEU A 553 11.15 16.10 16.46
CA LEU A 553 10.44 15.01 15.77
C LEU A 553 9.53 14.23 16.73
N MET A 554 10.01 13.85 17.92
CA MET A 554 9.20 13.15 18.92
C MET A 554 8.03 14.00 19.45
N GLU A 555 8.29 15.27 19.78
CA GLU A 555 7.25 16.22 20.22
C GLU A 555 6.16 16.39 19.16
N LYS A 556 6.56 16.41 17.88
CA LYS A 556 5.65 16.48 16.73
C LYS A 556 5.11 15.13 16.27
N GLY A 557 5.37 14.06 17.01
CA GLY A 557 4.72 12.77 16.79
C GLY A 557 5.20 12.04 15.54
N PHE A 558 6.41 12.35 15.06
CA PHE A 558 7.08 11.53 14.08
C PHE A 558 7.34 10.14 14.65
N CYS A 559 6.94 9.12 13.90
CA CYS A 559 7.05 7.74 14.32
C CYS A 559 8.20 6.99 13.63
N LEU A 560 8.75 7.56 12.55
CA LEU A 560 9.79 6.94 11.75
C LEU A 560 10.73 7.99 11.14
N VAL A 561 12.03 7.71 11.17
CA VAL A 561 13.09 8.41 10.42
C VAL A 561 13.69 7.44 9.41
N LEU A 562 13.77 7.87 8.15
CA LEU A 562 14.47 7.18 7.06
C LEU A 562 15.80 7.91 6.80
N CYS A 563 16.91 7.18 6.82
CA CYS A 563 18.25 7.75 6.62
C CYS A 563 19.25 6.84 5.89
N GLY A 564 20.45 7.37 5.62
CA GLY A 564 21.50 6.76 4.80
C GLY A 564 22.90 6.99 5.38
N HIS A 565 23.83 7.43 4.53
CA HIS A 565 25.18 7.93 4.83
C HIS A 565 26.21 6.85 5.21
N VAL A 566 25.88 5.94 6.12
CA VAL A 566 26.86 4.96 6.63
C VAL A 566 26.95 3.68 5.78
N HIS A 567 26.23 3.64 4.66
CA HIS A 567 26.14 2.52 3.70
C HIS A 567 25.67 1.17 4.30
N THR A 568 25.37 1.13 5.60
CA THR A 568 25.02 -0.05 6.36
C THR A 568 23.55 0.03 6.79
N GLY A 569 22.77 -0.98 6.40
CA GLY A 569 21.39 -1.07 6.83
C GLY A 569 21.30 -1.30 8.34
N TRP A 570 20.50 -0.51 9.03
CA TRP A 570 20.31 -0.65 10.48
C TRP A 570 18.93 -0.16 10.93
N PHE A 571 18.41 -0.78 12.00
CA PHE A 571 17.13 -0.40 12.62
C PHE A 571 17.33 -0.10 14.10
N ALA A 572 16.63 0.93 14.60
CA ALA A 572 16.53 1.19 16.03
C ALA A 572 15.19 1.75 16.46
N GLU A 573 14.94 1.61 17.76
CA GLU A 573 13.89 2.28 18.49
C GLU A 573 14.51 3.11 19.61
N GLU A 574 14.17 4.39 19.67
CA GLU A 574 14.54 5.27 20.76
C GLU A 574 13.29 5.75 21.51
N ARG A 575 13.37 5.70 22.84
CA ARG A 575 12.31 6.17 23.75
C ARG A 575 12.88 7.14 24.75
N TRP A 576 12.19 8.26 24.95
CA TRP A 576 12.53 9.23 25.98
C TRP A 576 11.46 9.19 27.08
N LEU A 577 11.75 8.51 28.19
CA LEU A 577 10.76 8.23 29.24
C LEU A 577 10.19 9.50 29.90
N ASN A 578 11.02 10.56 30.02
CA ASN A 578 10.66 11.79 30.72
C ASN A 578 10.32 12.97 29.78
N HIS A 579 10.31 12.74 28.47
CA HIS A 579 10.07 13.78 27.45
C HIS A 579 9.06 13.28 26.42
N SER A 580 8.32 14.20 25.80
CA SER A 580 7.44 13.88 24.66
C SER A 580 6.38 12.79 24.93
N GLY A 581 5.94 12.63 26.18
CA GLY A 581 4.91 11.67 26.58
C GLY A 581 5.30 10.19 26.39
N GLY A 582 6.59 9.85 26.44
CA GLY A 582 7.06 8.46 26.29
C GLY A 582 6.97 7.92 24.86
N ARG A 583 6.86 8.81 23.86
CA ARG A 583 6.82 8.42 22.44
C ARG A 583 8.08 7.68 22.02
N THR A 584 7.91 6.77 21.07
CA THR A 584 9.00 6.00 20.45
C THR A 584 9.29 6.57 19.06
N LEU A 585 10.53 6.98 18.81
CA LEU A 585 11.02 7.30 17.48
C LEU A 585 11.76 6.09 16.92
N ARG A 586 11.40 5.67 15.71
CA ARG A 586 12.06 4.57 15.02
C ARG A 586 12.98 5.10 13.94
N ILE A 587 14.12 4.47 13.76
CA ILE A 587 15.13 4.88 12.79
C ILE A 587 15.39 3.69 11.88
N ALA A 588 15.31 3.92 10.57
CA ALA A 588 15.64 2.95 9.55
C ALA A 588 16.68 3.53 8.60
N ALA A 589 17.94 3.10 8.79
CA ALA A 589 19.03 3.36 7.87
C ALA A 589 18.94 2.36 6.71
N ALA A 590 18.95 2.86 5.47
CA ALA A 590 19.08 2.02 4.29
C ALA A 590 20.55 1.61 4.10
N PRO A 591 20.82 0.35 3.72
CA PRO A 591 22.11 0.03 3.14
C PRO A 591 22.29 0.81 1.84
N SER A 592 23.55 0.95 1.40
CA SER A 592 23.84 1.53 0.10
C SER A 592 23.15 0.73 -1.02
N LEU A 593 22.54 1.40 -1.99
CA LEU A 593 22.02 0.72 -3.18
C LEU A 593 23.13 0.49 -4.21
N GLY A 594 24.06 1.44 -4.34
CA GLY A 594 24.93 1.54 -5.51
C GLY A 594 26.38 1.94 -5.25
N SER A 595 26.83 2.06 -4.00
CA SER A 595 28.25 2.29 -3.68
C SER A 595 29.07 0.99 -3.71
N ARG A 596 30.23 1.03 -4.38
CA ARG A 596 31.21 -0.07 -4.37
C ARG A 596 32.05 -0.10 -3.10
N GLU A 597 31.95 0.89 -2.23
CA GLU A 597 32.74 0.98 -0.99
C GLU A 597 32.39 -0.13 0.00
N ILE A 598 31.16 -0.67 -0.08
CA ILE A 598 30.71 -1.84 0.69
C ILE A 598 30.03 -2.84 -0.25
N SER A 599 30.82 -3.55 -1.06
CA SER A 599 30.30 -4.46 -2.12
C SER A 599 29.37 -5.57 -1.60
N ALA A 600 29.54 -6.00 -0.35
CA ALA A 600 28.87 -7.19 0.18
C ALA A 600 27.41 -6.99 0.63
N ASN A 601 26.88 -5.76 0.67
CA ASN A 601 25.59 -5.49 1.34
C ASN A 601 24.66 -4.51 0.58
N ASN A 602 24.76 -4.44 -0.76
CA ASN A 602 23.88 -3.55 -1.52
C ASN A 602 22.40 -3.91 -1.29
N GLY A 603 21.54 -2.92 -1.03
CA GLY A 603 20.19 -3.19 -0.55
C GLY A 603 19.23 -2.00 -0.58
N PHE A 604 18.06 -2.22 0.01
CA PHE A 604 17.09 -1.15 0.27
C PHE A 604 16.17 -1.55 1.44
N ASN A 605 15.33 -0.62 1.90
CA ASN A 605 14.27 -0.91 2.87
C ASN A 605 12.90 -0.89 2.18
N LEU A 606 12.03 -1.86 2.46
CA LEU A 606 10.61 -1.82 2.14
C LEU A 606 9.85 -1.39 3.40
N VAL A 607 9.19 -0.23 3.34
CA VAL A 607 8.26 0.26 4.36
C VAL A 607 6.84 -0.04 3.90
N GLU A 608 6.09 -0.74 4.73
CA GLU A 608 4.68 -1.03 4.50
C GLU A 608 3.84 -0.31 5.56
N VAL A 609 2.96 0.59 5.12
CA VAL A 609 1.98 1.25 5.97
C VAL A 609 0.62 0.59 5.75
N PHE A 610 0.21 -0.24 6.70
CA PHE A 610 -1.12 -0.84 6.74
C PHE A 610 -2.10 0.11 7.39
N ARG A 611 -3.26 0.23 6.78
CA ARG A 611 -4.39 0.96 7.34
C ARG A 611 -5.53 -0.02 7.52
N ASP A 612 -6.05 -0.03 8.72
CA ASP A 612 -7.26 -0.73 9.09
C ASP A 612 -8.28 0.29 9.61
N ARG A 613 -9.50 -0.15 9.85
CA ARG A 613 -10.53 0.63 10.55
C ARG A 613 -11.16 -0.24 11.59
N ASP A 614 -11.42 0.28 12.78
CA ASP A 614 -12.28 -0.47 13.69
C ASP A 614 -13.75 -0.47 13.20
N ARG A 615 -14.61 -1.18 13.94
CA ARG A 615 -16.04 -1.26 13.62
C ARG A 615 -16.75 0.10 13.64
N ASN A 616 -16.21 1.09 14.36
CA ASN A 616 -16.72 2.46 14.40
C ASN A 616 -16.17 3.32 13.24
N GLY A 617 -15.30 2.75 12.40
CA GLY A 617 -14.68 3.43 11.28
C GLY A 617 -13.44 4.25 11.65
N LEU A 618 -12.97 4.18 12.90
CA LEU A 618 -11.75 4.88 13.33
C LEU A 618 -10.53 4.20 12.70
N PRO A 619 -9.66 4.95 12.01
CA PRO A 619 -8.52 4.36 11.33
C PRO A 619 -7.48 3.88 12.35
N LYS A 620 -6.92 2.69 12.09
CA LYS A 620 -5.79 2.12 12.81
C LYS A 620 -4.63 1.96 11.85
N TYR A 621 -3.43 2.31 12.30
CA TYR A 621 -2.24 2.26 11.47
C TYR A 621 -1.24 1.29 12.05
N GLN A 622 -0.65 0.50 11.18
CA GLN A 622 0.46 -0.38 11.50
C GLN A 622 1.56 -0.15 10.47
N VAL A 623 2.79 0.04 10.93
CA VAL A 623 3.95 0.20 10.06
C VAL A 623 4.89 -0.99 10.26
N ARG A 624 5.37 -1.56 9.14
CA ARG A 624 6.35 -2.65 9.10
C ARG A 624 7.46 -2.26 8.15
N ILE A 625 8.71 -2.51 8.52
CA ILE A 625 9.87 -2.24 7.68
C ILE A 625 10.69 -3.51 7.56
N ARG A 626 11.04 -3.88 6.33
CA ARG A 626 11.90 -5.03 6.01
C ARG A 626 13.09 -4.55 5.20
N ARG A 627 14.27 -5.08 5.49
CA ARG A 627 15.45 -4.82 4.66
C ARG A 627 15.53 -5.85 3.55
N TYR A 628 15.88 -5.41 2.36
CA TYR A 628 16.25 -6.25 1.24
C TYR A 628 17.74 -6.09 0.97
N VAL A 629 18.42 -7.20 0.71
CA VAL A 629 19.84 -7.24 0.34
C VAL A 629 19.96 -8.03 -0.95
N ARG A 630 20.87 -7.60 -1.82
CA ARG A 630 21.19 -8.29 -3.07
C ARG A 630 22.06 -9.51 -2.78
N GLN A 631 21.66 -10.67 -3.30
CA GLN A 631 22.39 -11.94 -3.18
C GLN A 631 23.09 -12.26 -4.52
N GLY A 632 24.12 -11.48 -4.88
CA GLY A 632 24.80 -11.63 -6.18
C GLY A 632 23.79 -11.63 -7.35
N ASP A 633 23.88 -12.63 -8.22
CA ASP A 633 22.98 -12.80 -9.37
C ASP A 633 21.62 -13.43 -9.03
N LEU A 634 21.43 -13.91 -7.80
CA LEU A 634 20.20 -14.58 -7.36
C LEU A 634 19.04 -13.62 -7.08
N GLY A 635 19.29 -12.31 -7.16
CA GLY A 635 18.29 -11.26 -7.03
C GLY A 635 18.28 -10.58 -5.66
N TRP A 636 17.11 -10.13 -5.22
CA TRP A 636 16.93 -9.34 -4.00
C TRP A 636 16.10 -10.15 -2.99
N GLU A 637 16.67 -10.38 -1.81
CA GLU A 637 16.06 -11.19 -0.76
C GLU A 637 15.79 -10.38 0.50
N VAL A 638 14.78 -10.79 1.26
CA VAL A 638 14.46 -10.20 2.56
C VAL A 638 15.54 -10.62 3.56
N HIS A 639 16.21 -9.65 4.16
CA HIS A 639 17.11 -9.88 5.29
C HIS A 639 16.33 -10.24 6.56
N ALA A 640 16.94 -11.00 7.48
CA ALA A 640 16.27 -11.44 8.71
C ALA A 640 15.83 -10.28 9.62
N ASP A 641 16.54 -9.15 9.55
CA ASP A 641 16.21 -7.93 10.29
C ASP A 641 14.89 -7.31 9.80
N GLN A 642 14.00 -7.03 10.74
CA GLN A 642 12.77 -6.28 10.51
C GLN A 642 12.52 -5.30 11.65
N LEU A 643 11.85 -4.19 11.35
CA LEU A 643 11.39 -3.22 12.34
C LEU A 643 9.86 -3.16 12.33
N GLY A 644 9.27 -3.44 13.49
CA GLY A 644 7.83 -3.61 13.63
C GLY A 644 7.35 -5.06 13.38
N PRO A 645 6.03 -5.26 13.21
CA PRO A 645 5.03 -4.22 13.09
C PRO A 645 4.82 -3.41 14.38
N PHE A 646 4.55 -2.11 14.26
CA PHE A 646 4.17 -1.26 15.39
C PHE A 646 2.90 -0.47 15.10
N LEU A 647 2.07 -0.30 16.13
CA LEU A 647 0.82 0.47 16.06
C LEU A 647 1.07 1.94 16.41
N LEU A 648 0.31 2.82 15.80
CA LEU A 648 0.30 4.25 16.14
C LEU A 648 -0.93 4.56 17.01
N GLY A 649 -0.71 5.25 18.13
CA GLY A 649 -1.79 5.76 19.00
C GLY A 649 -2.39 4.76 20.00
N ALA A 650 -1.55 4.07 20.79
CA ALA A 650 -1.99 3.36 22.00
C ALA A 650 -1.85 4.25 23.24
#